data_AF-A0A928H961-F1
#
_entry.id   AF-A0A928H961-F1
#
_cell.length_a   1.000
_cell.length_b   1.000
_cell.length_c   1.000
_cell.angle_alpha   90.00
_cell.angle_beta   90.00
_cell.angle_gamma   90.00
#
_symmetry.space_group_name_H-M   'P 1'
#
loop_
_entity.id
_entity.type
_entity.pdbx_description
1 polymer ?
#
loop_
_entity_poly.entity_id
_entity_poly.type
_entity_poly.pdbx_seq_one_letter_code
_entity_poly.pdbx_strand_id
1 'polypeptide(L)'
;MILSFSAILLAASLVAPDTNEFRLDEGTGPYVFLDSHRHDLRPGLRISSRVKFDVSANEKGSMTIVQKGDYSKSGCYAQRVDPKIEGSRISFFVNTGDGIEPRVSSSEPVEAGRWYDVDAGWDGTNAWLTVDGKTFRKNKTGSINPIPCAGGLKVGLGFIRGAISRFSIRGPECISPLNLSISAGMRISCNVKFLSEPRMGSWTIAHKKREYWLRYTTNGGKKGRFEFFVYLDGGWEPCISSPCRLELGRSYAIEAGWDGEFSTISVDGGRVYRAMRGGRANRDSGKLAVGSDGVIEVNDLCLRGGDSEAVKIGEFRTREFMPRIGKPVHLVGVLRNLGMSLSGFELVATGDGDVKVTPSRIPLGTIAEASSVPLEWKVDAGTAGSAALVFSLVRGKKKVATVSKTVVFMPEKEPDMSAGAWNPPIKPGRTYYIDSAMGRDSADGLSDSTAWRTFGNLAKIILGPGERVLLKRGCVFNEELHVMVRGSAENWAEIGAYGEGMRPQIRRNRDINERCAFLLDPEYVVVRDLVFCNAGVGFSAVRRNEGRGHILVERCLSHHIEGLYRFDSHGIPEWMGAKGPTAPGAIRSYGIHIGRAKNAVLRDCEMYQCSSGFAVSGKDTFVSRVFCHDNYAHNTSPHPFNTASRSWMTDCVFDASGWHASAGTMGIMLSSNNGLVIRGCHFLNQPDSGSPDQGGIDFENDGENCLIEECTFRNNAGAAIEVLGLVSPQTRNVHIRRCRFDRNNTSRKNGPSEIQVWGESDAPRSVACSNGLIEDNGYVLVPGVDFYVNRSPSSNDWSLAGNRSFDFPEELNRAYPFEDPPEVSVCPEVWIDSFEAALFANVDDPRVKLSWEQTEGPANVKFIDSHSLNTKAQFPVIGDYRVQLKADNGKLWRTDRTAVHVIPKGDRTFKVWDFSKNLDSQGWKSENTGVEYRFIPNEKSIWSSKSYPVYMACGDYLVVTMNNSSQAGISTPDEVSLGVTCSDSRVNAMRIKMQNHTNSGRMRIWWQLNESAPAWSKRNSVAFDVYAMDSDDRVYEIKMPPCGQIKQLRLSFSADGECVTGTCRIDYIWLGKMFCEVDDSSLDVSAKLND
;
A
#
# COMPACT_ATOMS: atom_id res chain seq x y z
N MET A 1 -7.57 13.16 0.70
CA MET A 1 -8.13 13.98 -0.40
C MET A 1 -7.23 13.75 -1.63
N ILE A 2 -7.40 12.61 -2.30
CA ILE A 2 -6.74 12.25 -3.56
C ILE A 2 -7.87 11.83 -4.48
N LEU A 3 -8.55 12.82 -5.05
CA LEU A 3 -9.47 12.59 -6.15
C LEU A 3 -8.63 12.67 -7.43
N SER A 4 -8.61 11.55 -8.12
CA SER A 4 -7.97 11.31 -9.40
C SER A 4 -8.28 12.43 -10.40
N PHE A 5 -7.23 13.04 -10.94
CA PHE A 5 -7.27 13.75 -12.23
C PHE A 5 -7.39 12.72 -13.37
N SER A 6 -8.45 11.91 -13.38
CA SER A 6 -8.72 10.90 -14.41
C SER A 6 -10.15 10.92 -14.94
N ALA A 7 -10.91 11.98 -14.67
CA ALA A 7 -12.23 12.18 -15.24
C ALA A 7 -12.30 13.56 -15.89
N ILE A 8 -11.95 13.62 -17.19
CA ILE A 8 -12.49 14.48 -18.27
C ILE A 8 -11.67 14.09 -19.51
N LEU A 9 -11.96 12.92 -20.09
CA LEU A 9 -11.55 12.52 -21.45
C LEU A 9 -12.21 11.19 -21.83
N LEU A 10 -13.52 11.08 -21.57
CA LEU A 10 -14.34 9.95 -22.02
C LEU A 10 -15.68 10.49 -22.55
N ALA A 11 -15.60 11.22 -23.66
CA ALA A 11 -16.73 11.50 -24.56
C ALA A 11 -16.20 12.07 -25.88
N ALA A 12 -15.57 11.22 -26.69
CA ALA A 12 -15.36 11.47 -28.13
C ALA A 12 -15.01 10.13 -28.79
N SER A 13 -16.01 9.27 -28.93
CA SER A 13 -15.92 8.07 -29.75
C SER A 13 -16.67 8.28 -31.06
N LEU A 14 -16.06 7.78 -32.13
CA LEU A 14 -16.61 7.41 -33.44
C LEU A 14 -16.92 8.55 -34.42
N VAL A 15 -15.98 8.82 -35.32
CA VAL A 15 -16.28 8.95 -36.77
C VAL A 15 -15.11 8.34 -37.53
N ALA A 16 -15.42 7.36 -38.40
CA ALA A 16 -14.50 6.86 -39.42
C ALA A 16 -14.50 7.86 -40.61
N PRO A 17 -13.39 8.06 -41.35
CA PRO A 17 -13.31 9.06 -42.43
C PRO A 17 -14.23 8.81 -43.63
N ASP A 18 -14.97 7.69 -43.67
CA ASP A 18 -15.84 7.34 -44.79
C ASP A 18 -17.22 8.02 -44.74
N THR A 19 -17.56 8.74 -43.67
CA THR A 19 -18.75 9.59 -43.64
C THR A 19 -18.35 11.05 -43.77
N ASN A 20 -18.55 11.60 -44.97
CA ASN A 20 -18.51 13.04 -45.28
C ASN A 20 -19.59 13.85 -44.52
N GLU A 21 -20.00 13.48 -43.29
CA GLU A 21 -21.06 14.11 -42.51
C GLU A 21 -20.77 14.06 -41.00
N PHE A 22 -20.64 15.23 -40.36
CA PHE A 22 -20.58 15.43 -38.91
C PHE A 22 -21.99 15.70 -38.39
N ARG A 23 -22.46 14.90 -37.42
CA ARG A 23 -23.71 15.15 -36.70
C ARG A 23 -23.45 15.93 -35.41
N LEU A 24 -24.20 17.00 -35.23
CA LEU A 24 -24.06 17.92 -34.10
C LEU A 24 -25.37 17.84 -33.30
N ASP A 25 -25.38 17.03 -32.24
CA ASP A 25 -26.53 16.82 -31.36
C ASP A 25 -26.27 17.47 -29.99
N GLU A 26 -27.31 17.69 -29.19
CA GLU A 26 -27.14 18.17 -27.82
C GLU A 26 -26.30 17.18 -26.99
N GLY A 27 -25.07 17.58 -26.65
CA GLY A 27 -24.16 16.81 -25.80
C GLY A 27 -22.94 16.23 -26.53
N THR A 28 -22.87 16.27 -27.86
CA THR A 28 -21.61 15.96 -28.56
C THR A 28 -20.69 17.19 -28.49
N GLY A 29 -19.52 17.05 -27.85
CA GLY A 29 -18.49 18.08 -27.87
C GLY A 29 -17.99 18.38 -29.28
N PRO A 30 -17.28 19.51 -29.51
CA PRO A 30 -16.76 19.85 -30.83
C PRO A 30 -15.78 18.79 -31.34
N TYR A 31 -15.75 18.57 -32.65
CA TYR A 31 -14.69 17.78 -33.28
C TYR A 31 -13.39 18.59 -33.24
N VAL A 32 -12.35 18.04 -32.61
CA VAL A 32 -11.05 18.72 -32.43
C VAL A 32 -9.99 18.01 -33.27
N PHE A 33 -9.42 18.74 -34.22
CA PHE A 33 -8.29 18.30 -35.03
C PHE A 33 -6.98 18.85 -34.47
N LEU A 34 -5.86 18.18 -34.76
CA LEU A 34 -4.54 18.73 -34.42
C LEU A 34 -4.29 20.04 -35.20
N ASP A 35 -3.35 20.82 -34.67
CA ASP A 35 -2.91 22.03 -35.34
C ASP A 35 -2.10 21.66 -36.60
N SER A 36 -2.54 22.20 -37.75
CA SER A 36 -2.05 21.83 -39.07
C SER A 36 -1.83 23.05 -39.92
N HIS A 37 -0.82 23.01 -40.79
CA HIS A 37 -0.55 24.10 -41.72
C HIS A 37 -1.67 24.35 -42.71
N ARG A 38 -2.46 23.31 -42.99
CA ARG A 38 -3.61 23.37 -43.87
C ARG A 38 -4.73 24.24 -43.29
N HIS A 39 -4.67 24.52 -41.99
CA HIS A 39 -5.66 25.29 -41.24
C HIS A 39 -5.16 26.70 -40.90
N ASP A 40 -4.05 27.16 -41.49
CA ASP A 40 -3.54 28.49 -41.22
C ASP A 40 -4.31 29.56 -41.98
N LEU A 41 -4.48 30.70 -41.33
CA LEU A 41 -4.90 31.92 -42.00
C LEU A 41 -3.77 32.48 -42.87
N ARG A 42 -3.73 32.12 -44.16
CA ARG A 42 -2.89 32.79 -45.17
C ARG A 42 -3.59 32.85 -46.54
N PRO A 43 -3.09 33.66 -47.49
CA PRO A 43 -3.69 33.76 -48.81
C PRO A 43 -3.86 32.39 -49.46
N GLY A 44 -5.07 32.08 -49.92
CA GLY A 44 -5.42 30.77 -50.47
C GLY A 44 -6.13 29.83 -49.51
N LEU A 45 -6.31 30.21 -48.23
CA LEU A 45 -7.17 29.47 -47.31
C LEU A 45 -8.59 29.39 -47.88
N ARG A 46 -9.12 28.17 -48.00
CA ARG A 46 -10.51 27.89 -48.36
C ARG A 46 -11.09 26.82 -47.45
N ILE A 47 -12.27 27.11 -46.93
CA ILE A 47 -13.10 26.22 -46.13
C ILE A 47 -14.36 25.98 -46.95
N SER A 48 -14.69 24.73 -47.19
CA SER A 48 -15.85 24.32 -47.98
C SER A 48 -16.67 23.33 -47.18
N SER A 49 -17.98 23.54 -47.08
CA SER A 49 -18.87 22.65 -46.36
C SER A 49 -20.31 22.82 -46.81
N ARG A 50 -21.14 21.82 -46.52
CA ARG A 50 -22.58 21.93 -46.58
C ARG A 50 -23.12 21.83 -45.17
N VAL A 51 -23.89 22.81 -44.70
CA VAL A 51 -24.33 22.89 -43.31
C VAL A 51 -25.84 22.93 -43.22
N LYS A 52 -26.41 22.20 -42.28
CA LYS A 52 -27.82 22.25 -41.91
C LYS A 52 -27.92 22.47 -40.41
N PHE A 53 -28.78 23.40 -40.03
CA PHE A 53 -29.10 23.69 -38.64
C PHE A 53 -30.52 23.21 -38.37
N ASP A 54 -30.72 22.42 -37.32
CA ASP A 54 -32.04 21.90 -36.95
C ASP A 54 -32.87 22.94 -36.16
N VAL A 55 -32.20 23.99 -35.64
CA VAL A 55 -32.83 25.09 -34.90
C VAL A 55 -32.35 26.45 -35.42
N SER A 56 -33.16 27.49 -35.21
CA SER A 56 -32.78 28.87 -35.50
C SER A 56 -31.78 29.41 -34.46
N ALA A 57 -31.05 30.48 -34.79
CA ALA A 57 -30.06 31.07 -33.88
C ALA A 57 -30.69 31.58 -32.58
N ASN A 58 -29.99 31.36 -31.46
CA ASN A 58 -30.36 31.85 -30.12
C ASN A 58 -30.31 33.40 -30.06
N GLU A 59 -31.12 34.02 -29.21
CA GLU A 59 -31.12 35.47 -28.93
C GLU A 59 -29.73 36.07 -28.65
N LYS A 60 -28.86 35.38 -27.88
CA LYS A 60 -27.54 35.91 -27.47
C LYS A 60 -26.34 35.03 -27.85
N GLY A 61 -26.56 33.81 -28.35
CA GLY A 61 -25.50 32.85 -28.63
C GLY A 61 -25.22 32.66 -30.12
N SER A 62 -23.94 32.67 -30.53
CA SER A 62 -23.51 32.31 -31.88
C SER A 62 -23.32 30.79 -32.03
N MET A 63 -23.56 30.26 -33.22
CA MET A 63 -23.35 28.83 -33.55
C MET A 63 -22.10 28.68 -34.44
N THR A 64 -20.98 28.22 -33.91
CA THR A 64 -19.70 28.15 -34.65
C THR A 64 -19.58 26.87 -35.49
N ILE A 65 -19.60 27.03 -36.81
CA ILE A 65 -19.40 25.95 -37.78
C ILE A 65 -17.97 25.44 -37.68
N VAL A 66 -17.00 26.34 -37.78
CA VAL A 66 -15.57 26.02 -37.65
C VAL A 66 -14.80 27.17 -37.01
N GLN A 67 -13.81 26.85 -36.18
CA GLN A 67 -12.93 27.81 -35.53
C GLN A 67 -11.51 27.28 -35.45
N LYS A 68 -10.55 28.13 -35.78
CA LYS A 68 -9.12 27.88 -35.60
C LYS A 68 -8.65 28.65 -34.37
N GLY A 69 -8.09 27.94 -33.38
CA GLY A 69 -7.56 28.53 -32.15
C GLY A 69 -8.56 29.38 -31.37
N ASP A 70 -8.08 30.38 -30.65
CA ASP A 70 -8.90 31.45 -30.05
C ASP A 70 -8.97 32.61 -31.06
N TYR A 71 -10.12 32.77 -31.73
CA TYR A 71 -10.28 33.71 -32.85
C TYR A 71 -10.06 35.19 -32.47
N SER A 72 -10.00 35.51 -31.18
CA SER A 72 -9.58 36.84 -30.71
C SER A 72 -8.10 37.14 -30.93
N LYS A 73 -7.28 36.11 -31.21
CA LYS A 73 -5.85 36.22 -31.46
C LYS A 73 -5.53 36.36 -32.94
N SER A 74 -4.46 37.09 -33.24
CA SER A 74 -3.87 37.16 -34.58
C SER A 74 -3.60 35.77 -35.13
N GLY A 75 -3.89 35.56 -36.43
CA GLY A 75 -3.68 34.30 -37.14
C GLY A 75 -4.79 33.27 -36.99
N CYS A 76 -5.85 33.59 -36.26
CA CYS A 76 -7.03 32.75 -36.11
C CYS A 76 -8.21 33.24 -36.96
N TYR A 77 -9.20 32.37 -37.15
CA TYR A 77 -10.45 32.66 -37.85
C TYR A 77 -11.61 31.85 -37.28
N ALA A 78 -12.83 32.27 -37.60
CA ALA A 78 -14.05 31.54 -37.28
C ALA A 78 -15.11 31.71 -38.36
N GLN A 79 -15.84 30.65 -38.65
CA GLN A 79 -17.07 30.67 -39.42
C GLN A 79 -18.22 30.28 -38.49
N ARG A 80 -19.25 31.10 -38.41
CA ARG A 80 -20.37 30.90 -37.48
C ARG A 80 -21.68 31.42 -38.06
N VAL A 81 -22.79 31.02 -37.46
CA VAL A 81 -24.06 31.74 -37.54
C VAL A 81 -24.08 32.77 -36.42
N ASP A 82 -24.31 34.02 -36.77
CA ASP A 82 -24.41 35.11 -35.81
C ASP A 82 -25.67 34.96 -34.93
N PRO A 83 -25.68 35.51 -33.71
CA PRO A 83 -26.87 35.51 -32.85
C PRO A 83 -28.07 36.21 -33.52
N LYS A 84 -29.29 35.94 -33.01
CA LYS A 84 -30.53 36.55 -33.55
C LYS A 84 -30.51 38.07 -33.53
N ILE A 85 -29.92 38.69 -32.49
CA ILE A 85 -29.77 40.15 -32.38
C ILE A 85 -28.86 40.74 -33.47
N GLU A 86 -27.99 39.93 -34.06
CA GLU A 86 -27.07 40.30 -35.14
C GLU A 86 -27.59 39.83 -36.53
N GLY A 87 -28.82 39.32 -36.59
CA GLY A 87 -29.51 39.01 -37.83
C GLY A 87 -29.36 37.56 -38.32
N SER A 88 -28.87 36.63 -37.49
CA SER A 88 -28.83 35.18 -37.80
C SER A 88 -28.13 34.78 -39.10
N ARG A 89 -27.18 35.59 -39.59
CA ARG A 89 -26.47 35.37 -40.87
C ARG A 89 -25.30 34.41 -40.69
N ILE A 90 -24.92 33.73 -41.77
CA ILE A 90 -23.64 33.02 -41.82
C ILE A 90 -22.54 34.07 -41.99
N SER A 91 -21.54 34.02 -41.13
CA SER A 91 -20.45 34.99 -41.05
C SER A 91 -19.11 34.30 -41.00
N PHE A 92 -18.12 34.89 -41.68
CA PHE A 92 -16.73 34.48 -41.62
C PHE A 92 -15.86 35.62 -41.11
N PHE A 93 -15.01 35.29 -40.14
CA PHE A 93 -14.15 36.19 -39.43
C PHE A 93 -12.70 35.76 -39.61
N VAL A 94 -11.83 36.73 -39.88
CA VAL A 94 -10.39 36.53 -39.93
C VAL A 94 -9.71 37.57 -39.05
N ASN A 95 -8.72 37.17 -38.26
CA ASN A 95 -7.95 38.06 -37.42
C ASN A 95 -6.51 38.12 -37.92
N THR A 96 -6.17 39.25 -38.53
CA THR A 96 -4.89 39.53 -39.20
C THR A 96 -3.92 40.33 -38.31
N GLY A 97 -4.25 40.55 -37.04
CA GLY A 97 -3.46 41.34 -36.09
C GLY A 97 -4.19 42.57 -35.52
N ASP A 98 -5.14 43.13 -36.27
CA ASP A 98 -5.84 44.38 -35.93
C ASP A 98 -7.22 44.13 -35.27
N GLY A 99 -7.45 42.91 -34.78
CA GLY A 99 -8.75 42.47 -34.24
C GLY A 99 -9.60 41.72 -35.28
N ILE A 100 -10.76 41.24 -34.85
CA ILE A 100 -11.57 40.28 -35.63
C ILE A 100 -12.55 40.91 -36.63
N GLU A 101 -12.98 42.15 -36.39
CA GLU A 101 -13.89 42.91 -37.29
C GLU A 101 -13.12 43.77 -38.31
N PRO A 102 -13.65 44.05 -39.51
CA PRO A 102 -14.98 43.67 -39.99
C PRO A 102 -15.06 42.21 -40.46
N ARG A 103 -16.19 41.56 -40.20
CA ARG A 103 -16.57 40.25 -40.73
C ARG A 103 -17.23 40.33 -42.11
N VAL A 104 -17.24 39.22 -42.83
CA VAL A 104 -18.05 39.05 -44.04
C VAL A 104 -19.25 38.16 -43.73
N SER A 105 -20.46 38.62 -44.08
CA SER A 105 -21.72 37.95 -43.74
C SER A 105 -22.62 37.77 -44.96
N SER A 106 -23.47 36.74 -44.94
CA SER A 106 -24.55 36.55 -45.92
C SER A 106 -25.59 37.68 -45.86
N SER A 107 -26.38 37.85 -46.93
CA SER A 107 -27.49 38.82 -46.92
C SER A 107 -28.69 38.33 -46.12
N GLU A 108 -28.98 37.03 -46.20
CA GLU A 108 -30.16 36.41 -45.59
C GLU A 108 -29.81 35.69 -44.26
N PRO A 109 -30.75 35.64 -43.31
CA PRO A 109 -30.66 34.81 -42.12
C PRO A 109 -30.75 33.32 -42.46
N VAL A 110 -30.20 32.49 -41.58
CA VAL A 110 -30.30 31.02 -41.63
C VAL A 110 -31.71 30.57 -41.19
N GLU A 111 -32.27 29.64 -41.95
CA GLU A 111 -33.55 28.97 -41.70
C GLU A 111 -33.31 27.57 -41.13
N ALA A 112 -34.06 27.22 -40.08
CA ALA A 112 -34.00 25.89 -39.50
C ALA A 112 -34.47 24.83 -40.51
N GLY A 113 -33.79 23.68 -40.53
CA GLY A 113 -34.12 22.54 -41.37
C GLY A 113 -33.54 22.58 -42.80
N ARG A 114 -33.03 23.73 -43.25
CA ARG A 114 -32.47 23.94 -44.60
C ARG A 114 -30.97 23.63 -44.67
N TRP A 115 -30.54 23.08 -45.81
CA TRP A 115 -29.13 22.91 -46.15
C TRP A 115 -28.60 24.15 -46.87
N TYR A 116 -27.38 24.55 -46.51
CA TYR A 116 -26.63 25.64 -47.10
C TYR A 116 -25.29 25.12 -47.63
N ASP A 117 -24.97 25.45 -48.87
CA ASP A 117 -23.63 25.24 -49.42
C ASP A 117 -22.77 26.47 -49.11
N VAL A 118 -21.73 26.28 -48.29
CA VAL A 118 -20.95 27.38 -47.70
C VAL A 118 -19.48 27.20 -48.00
N ASP A 119 -18.93 28.15 -48.75
CA ASP A 119 -17.50 28.33 -48.91
C ASP A 119 -17.05 29.62 -48.22
N ALA A 120 -15.89 29.60 -47.55
CA ALA A 120 -15.28 30.81 -47.03
C ALA A 120 -13.77 30.77 -47.22
N GLY A 121 -13.13 31.93 -47.24
CA GLY A 121 -11.68 31.96 -47.38
C GLY A 121 -11.05 33.33 -47.25
N TRP A 122 -9.72 33.31 -47.38
CA TRP A 122 -8.86 34.48 -47.28
C TRP A 122 -7.92 34.50 -48.48
N ASP A 123 -7.93 35.59 -49.25
CA ASP A 123 -7.08 35.77 -50.44
C ASP A 123 -5.89 36.72 -50.20
N GLY A 124 -5.69 37.15 -48.95
CA GLY A 124 -4.63 38.09 -48.56
C GLY A 124 -5.07 39.55 -48.51
N THR A 125 -6.20 39.89 -49.13
CA THR A 125 -6.78 41.25 -49.07
C THR A 125 -8.22 41.23 -48.55
N ASN A 126 -8.98 40.21 -48.93
CA ASN A 126 -10.39 40.05 -48.62
C ASN A 126 -10.66 38.75 -47.86
N ALA A 127 -11.45 38.87 -46.80
CA ALA A 127 -12.24 37.75 -46.31
C ALA A 127 -13.45 37.60 -47.24
N TRP A 128 -13.71 36.39 -47.69
CA TRP A 128 -14.82 36.11 -48.58
C TRP A 128 -15.65 34.95 -48.08
N LEU A 129 -16.94 34.98 -48.40
CA LEU A 129 -17.93 33.97 -48.02
C LEU A 129 -18.88 33.79 -49.21
N THR A 130 -19.10 32.56 -49.63
CA THR A 130 -20.10 32.17 -50.61
C THR A 130 -21.15 31.31 -49.92
N VAL A 131 -22.42 31.70 -49.98
CA VAL A 131 -23.55 30.91 -49.45
C VAL A 131 -24.52 30.68 -50.60
N ASP A 132 -24.84 29.41 -50.87
CA ASP A 132 -25.73 28.97 -51.95
C ASP A 132 -25.40 29.64 -53.30
N GLY A 133 -24.10 29.71 -53.64
CA GLY A 133 -23.59 30.29 -54.89
C GLY A 133 -23.44 31.82 -54.91
N LYS A 134 -23.96 32.54 -53.92
CA LYS A 134 -23.81 34.00 -53.81
C LYS A 134 -22.59 34.37 -52.99
N THR A 135 -21.67 35.13 -53.59
CA THR A 135 -20.38 35.49 -52.96
C THR A 135 -20.39 36.91 -52.39
N PHE A 136 -19.87 37.03 -51.17
CA PHE A 136 -19.70 38.26 -50.39
C PHE A 136 -18.21 38.45 -50.08
N ARG A 137 -17.75 39.70 -50.05
CA ARG A 137 -16.34 40.04 -49.79
C ARG A 137 -16.25 41.22 -48.84
N LYS A 138 -15.25 41.22 -47.96
CA LYS A 138 -14.91 42.34 -47.11
C LYS A 138 -13.40 42.50 -47.03
N ASN A 139 -12.91 43.70 -47.33
CA ASN A 139 -11.50 44.05 -47.13
C ASN A 139 -11.14 43.97 -45.66
N LYS A 140 -9.96 43.43 -45.37
CA LYS A 140 -9.40 43.35 -44.02
C LYS A 140 -8.01 43.96 -44.00
N THR A 141 -7.78 44.91 -43.09
CA THR A 141 -6.45 45.50 -42.85
C THR A 141 -5.65 44.61 -41.89
N GLY A 142 -4.31 44.67 -41.97
CA GLY A 142 -3.41 43.91 -41.10
C GLY A 142 -2.42 43.05 -41.87
N SER A 143 -1.79 42.10 -41.20
CA SER A 143 -0.79 41.24 -41.85
C SER A 143 -1.46 40.31 -42.87
N ILE A 144 -0.93 40.31 -44.10
CA ILE A 144 -1.33 39.37 -45.17
C ILE A 144 -0.99 37.93 -44.76
N ASN A 145 0.10 37.76 -44.00
CA ASN A 145 0.58 36.49 -43.46
C ASN A 145 0.70 36.63 -41.93
N PRO A 146 -0.40 36.58 -41.18
CA PRO A 146 -0.35 36.66 -39.73
C PRO A 146 0.41 35.45 -39.16
N ILE A 147 1.05 35.65 -38.01
CA ILE A 147 1.70 34.55 -37.28
C ILE A 147 0.64 33.48 -37.00
N PRO A 148 0.85 32.22 -37.41
CA PRO A 148 -0.13 31.15 -37.21
C PRO A 148 -0.51 31.04 -35.74
N CYS A 149 -1.81 31.05 -35.44
CA CYS A 149 -2.23 30.97 -34.07
C CYS A 149 -2.12 29.54 -33.53
N ALA A 150 -1.58 29.41 -32.31
CA ALA A 150 -1.46 28.13 -31.64
C ALA A 150 -2.86 27.58 -31.26
N GLY A 151 -3.18 26.37 -31.72
CA GLY A 151 -4.38 25.64 -31.33
C GLY A 151 -5.10 24.96 -32.49
N GLY A 152 -5.60 23.75 -32.27
CA GLY A 152 -6.25 22.94 -33.31
C GLY A 152 -7.50 23.55 -33.94
N LEU A 153 -7.96 22.94 -35.04
CA LEU A 153 -9.23 23.27 -35.68
C LEU A 153 -10.37 22.63 -34.87
N LYS A 154 -11.42 23.39 -34.59
CA LYS A 154 -12.64 22.91 -33.95
C LYS A 154 -13.80 23.02 -34.93
N VAL A 155 -14.54 21.94 -35.13
CA VAL A 155 -15.74 21.90 -35.99
C VAL A 155 -16.95 21.59 -35.10
N GLY A 156 -18.01 22.40 -35.23
CA GLY A 156 -19.24 22.26 -34.45
C GLY A 156 -19.10 22.71 -32.99
N LEU A 157 -18.76 23.97 -32.76
CA LEU A 157 -18.57 24.54 -31.41
C LEU A 157 -19.77 25.41 -30.98
N GLY A 158 -20.21 25.26 -29.72
CA GLY A 158 -21.42 25.92 -29.19
C GLY A 158 -22.64 25.00 -29.28
N PHE A 159 -23.79 25.41 -28.75
CA PHE A 159 -25.06 24.64 -28.70
C PHE A 159 -25.68 24.43 -30.11
N ILE A 160 -24.95 23.75 -31.00
CA ILE A 160 -25.36 23.50 -32.37
C ILE A 160 -26.16 22.21 -32.42
N ARG A 161 -27.34 22.29 -33.02
CA ARG A 161 -28.11 21.12 -33.45
C ARG A 161 -28.15 21.11 -34.97
N GLY A 162 -27.68 20.04 -35.62
CA GLY A 162 -27.63 19.98 -37.08
C GLY A 162 -26.65 18.97 -37.67
N ALA A 163 -26.24 19.21 -38.91
CA ALA A 163 -25.28 18.38 -39.64
C ALA A 163 -24.36 19.21 -40.53
N ILE A 164 -23.09 18.82 -40.63
CA ILE A 164 -22.10 19.38 -41.57
C ILE A 164 -21.66 18.27 -42.50
N SER A 165 -21.91 18.38 -43.80
CA SER A 165 -21.42 17.44 -44.80
C SER A 165 -20.43 18.06 -45.79
N ARG A 166 -19.68 17.23 -46.53
CA ARG A 166 -18.68 17.65 -47.53
C ARG A 166 -17.66 18.67 -47.01
N PHE A 167 -17.34 18.58 -45.72
CA PHE A 167 -16.39 19.48 -45.10
C PHE A 167 -14.99 19.23 -45.64
N SER A 168 -14.37 20.27 -46.15
CA SER A 168 -12.97 20.26 -46.54
C SER A 168 -12.34 21.60 -46.24
N ILE A 169 -11.05 21.55 -45.95
CA ILE A 169 -10.24 22.73 -45.78
C ILE A 169 -9.00 22.57 -46.63
N ARG A 170 -8.77 23.54 -47.51
CA ARG A 170 -7.58 23.64 -48.32
C ARG A 170 -6.79 24.83 -47.82
N GLY A 171 -5.61 24.56 -47.27
CA GLY A 171 -4.69 25.59 -46.85
C GLY A 171 -3.74 26.03 -47.98
N PRO A 172 -2.98 27.10 -47.74
CA PRO A 172 -1.90 27.54 -48.63
C PRO A 172 -0.77 26.51 -48.72
N GLU A 173 0.02 26.56 -49.79
CA GLU A 173 1.28 25.81 -49.87
C GLU A 173 2.19 26.16 -48.68
N CYS A 174 2.74 25.12 -48.05
CA CYS A 174 3.63 25.31 -46.90
C CYS A 174 5.01 25.76 -47.38
N ILE A 175 5.38 27.01 -47.04
CA ILE A 175 6.77 27.46 -47.07
C ILE A 175 7.38 27.07 -45.72
N SER A 176 8.02 25.90 -45.66
CA SER A 176 8.70 25.39 -44.47
C SER A 176 10.20 25.23 -44.74
N PRO A 177 11.09 25.58 -43.80
CA PRO A 177 12.46 25.12 -43.87
C PRO A 177 12.48 23.59 -43.74
N LEU A 178 12.81 22.89 -44.83
CA LEU A 178 12.89 21.42 -44.94
C LEU A 178 13.89 20.77 -43.96
N ASN A 179 14.60 21.55 -43.13
CA ASN A 179 15.60 21.03 -42.18
C ASN A 179 15.48 21.66 -40.78
N LEU A 180 14.24 21.89 -40.34
CA LEU A 180 13.94 22.44 -39.02
C LEU A 180 14.53 21.58 -37.88
N SER A 181 15.07 22.21 -36.83
CA SER A 181 15.45 21.49 -35.61
C SER A 181 14.31 21.41 -34.61
N ILE A 182 14.31 20.35 -33.79
CA ILE A 182 13.37 20.14 -32.71
C ILE A 182 13.36 21.34 -31.74
N SER A 183 12.14 21.76 -31.40
CA SER A 183 11.83 22.83 -30.45
C SER A 183 10.46 22.56 -29.84
N ALA A 184 10.23 23.01 -28.60
CA ALA A 184 8.94 22.85 -27.95
C ALA A 184 7.85 23.62 -28.71
N GLY A 185 6.78 22.93 -29.11
CA GLY A 185 5.73 23.46 -29.99
C GLY A 185 5.87 22.98 -31.44
N MET A 186 6.92 22.22 -31.76
CA MET A 186 7.16 21.70 -33.10
C MET A 186 5.99 20.85 -33.62
N ARG A 187 5.71 20.96 -34.93
CA ARG A 187 4.72 20.15 -35.66
C ARG A 187 5.29 19.60 -36.95
N ILE A 188 4.88 18.38 -37.29
CA ILE A 188 5.12 17.70 -38.56
C ILE A 188 3.76 17.39 -39.18
N SER A 189 3.59 17.71 -40.45
CA SER A 189 2.40 17.32 -41.22
C SER A 189 2.80 16.92 -42.63
N CYS A 190 2.22 15.84 -43.16
CA CYS A 190 2.49 15.38 -44.52
C CYS A 190 1.37 14.46 -45.03
N ASN A 191 1.31 14.29 -46.35
CA ASN A 191 0.63 13.17 -46.98
C ASN A 191 1.66 12.07 -47.28
N VAL A 192 1.38 10.82 -46.90
CA VAL A 192 2.26 9.69 -47.21
C VAL A 192 1.48 8.61 -47.94
N LYS A 193 2.04 8.12 -49.04
CA LYS A 193 1.50 7.00 -49.81
C LYS A 193 2.54 5.89 -49.90
N PHE A 194 2.11 4.66 -49.67
CA PHE A 194 2.99 3.50 -49.65
C PHE A 194 2.80 2.69 -50.93
N LEU A 195 3.91 2.38 -51.62
CA LEU A 195 3.90 1.61 -52.85
C LEU A 195 4.13 0.10 -52.59
N SER A 196 4.64 -0.27 -51.42
CA SER A 196 4.71 -1.66 -50.96
C SER A 196 4.69 -1.78 -49.43
N GLU A 197 4.37 -2.97 -48.90
CA GLU A 197 4.39 -3.24 -47.46
C GLU A 197 5.81 -3.51 -46.95
N PRO A 198 6.18 -3.08 -45.72
CA PRO A 198 7.43 -3.48 -45.10
C PRO A 198 7.42 -4.98 -44.78
N ARG A 199 8.35 -5.76 -45.36
CA ARG A 199 8.42 -7.23 -45.19
C ARG A 199 8.71 -7.65 -43.74
N MET A 200 9.50 -6.86 -43.00
CA MET A 200 9.61 -6.79 -41.53
C MET A 200 10.36 -5.50 -41.16
N GLY A 201 9.92 -4.77 -40.13
CA GLY A 201 10.59 -3.55 -39.65
C GLY A 201 9.74 -2.29 -39.82
N SER A 202 10.39 -1.16 -40.15
CA SER A 202 9.75 0.15 -40.22
C SER A 202 10.16 0.94 -41.47
N TRP A 203 9.21 1.67 -42.06
CA TRP A 203 9.50 2.69 -43.09
C TRP A 203 9.58 4.07 -42.48
N THR A 204 10.68 4.78 -42.75
CA THR A 204 10.89 6.16 -42.32
C THR A 204 10.11 7.12 -43.21
N ILE A 205 9.25 7.94 -42.60
CA ILE A 205 8.52 9.02 -43.27
C ILE A 205 9.34 10.31 -43.20
N ALA A 206 9.74 10.69 -41.98
CA ALA A 206 10.62 11.82 -41.74
C ALA A 206 11.52 11.51 -40.54
N HIS A 207 12.83 11.67 -40.67
CA HIS A 207 13.77 11.38 -39.60
C HIS A 207 14.90 12.41 -39.60
N LYS A 208 15.12 13.03 -38.44
CA LYS A 208 16.32 13.81 -38.19
C LYS A 208 17.06 13.17 -37.03
N LYS A 209 18.31 12.79 -37.30
CA LYS A 209 19.15 12.02 -36.37
C LYS A 209 19.19 12.72 -35.01
N ARG A 210 18.94 11.96 -33.93
CA ARG A 210 18.96 12.47 -32.54
C ARG A 210 18.05 13.68 -32.28
N GLU A 211 16.98 13.85 -33.06
CA GLU A 211 15.98 14.88 -32.81
C GLU A 211 14.56 14.31 -32.82
N TYR A 212 14.12 13.75 -33.94
CA TYR A 212 12.77 13.21 -34.09
C TYR A 212 12.68 12.19 -35.21
N TRP A 213 11.75 11.24 -35.08
CA TRP A 213 11.52 10.19 -36.07
C TRP A 213 10.03 9.90 -36.21
N LEU A 214 9.47 10.17 -37.39
CA LEU A 214 8.15 9.75 -37.82
C LEU A 214 8.29 8.55 -38.77
N ARG A 215 7.62 7.45 -38.43
CA ARG A 215 7.72 6.20 -39.19
C ARG A 215 6.42 5.40 -39.16
N TYR A 216 6.33 4.39 -40.02
CA TYR A 216 5.32 3.35 -39.97
C TYR A 216 5.95 2.00 -39.69
N THR A 217 5.40 1.23 -38.75
CA THR A 217 5.94 -0.05 -38.28
C THR A 217 4.89 -1.16 -38.40
N THR A 218 5.30 -2.36 -38.82
CA THR A 218 4.44 -3.56 -38.88
C THR A 218 5.19 -4.84 -38.48
N ASN A 219 4.48 -5.78 -37.85
CA ASN A 219 4.97 -7.13 -37.53
C ASN A 219 4.29 -8.15 -38.47
N GLY A 220 4.65 -8.18 -39.75
CA GLY A 220 4.11 -9.15 -40.71
C GLY A 220 2.62 -8.98 -41.02
N GLY A 221 2.16 -7.74 -41.20
CA GLY A 221 0.87 -7.42 -41.85
C GLY A 221 -0.38 -7.44 -40.96
N LYS A 222 -0.31 -7.86 -39.68
CA LYS A 222 -1.52 -8.03 -38.84
C LYS A 222 -1.89 -6.83 -37.95
N LYS A 223 -0.96 -5.94 -37.56
CA LYS A 223 -1.21 -4.75 -36.72
C LYS A 223 -0.20 -3.64 -37.00
N GLY A 224 -0.45 -2.82 -38.01
CA GLY A 224 0.37 -1.67 -38.36
C GLY A 224 0.13 -0.44 -37.47
N ARG A 225 1.13 0.44 -37.35
CA ARG A 225 1.00 1.71 -36.64
C ARG A 225 1.95 2.78 -37.17
N PHE A 226 1.47 4.02 -37.17
CA PHE A 226 2.31 5.20 -37.29
C PHE A 226 2.88 5.54 -35.93
N GLU A 227 4.18 5.82 -35.87
CA GLU A 227 4.91 6.09 -34.64
C GLU A 227 5.67 7.41 -34.76
N PHE A 228 5.60 8.23 -33.71
CA PHE A 228 6.38 9.45 -33.60
C PHE A 228 7.27 9.41 -32.36
N PHE A 229 8.57 9.63 -32.57
CA PHE A 229 9.61 9.67 -31.56
C PHE A 229 10.21 11.06 -31.46
N VAL A 230 10.63 11.43 -30.26
CA VAL A 230 11.44 12.60 -29.95
C VAL A 230 12.68 12.16 -29.17
N TYR A 231 13.81 12.79 -29.42
CA TYR A 231 15.08 12.52 -28.75
C TYR A 231 15.35 13.61 -27.71
N LEU A 232 15.20 13.25 -26.43
CA LEU A 232 15.27 14.17 -25.30
C LEU A 232 16.35 13.68 -24.32
N ASP A 233 17.00 14.60 -23.61
CA ASP A 233 17.94 14.29 -22.52
C ASP A 233 19.03 13.25 -22.85
N GLY A 234 19.43 13.14 -24.12
CA GLY A 234 20.47 12.22 -24.59
C GLY A 234 19.98 10.82 -25.00
N GLY A 235 18.67 10.57 -25.01
CA GLY A 235 18.06 9.30 -25.40
C GLY A 235 16.80 9.44 -26.26
N TRP A 236 16.40 8.34 -26.90
CA TRP A 236 15.08 8.26 -27.56
C TRP A 236 14.01 7.96 -26.52
N GLU A 237 12.99 8.81 -26.44
CA GLU A 237 11.81 8.54 -25.61
C GLU A 237 10.95 7.42 -26.21
N PRO A 238 10.17 6.67 -25.41
CA PRO A 238 9.19 5.72 -25.94
C PRO A 238 8.20 6.43 -26.88
N CYS A 239 7.98 5.89 -28.10
CA CYS A 239 7.11 6.54 -29.09
C CYS A 239 5.66 6.74 -28.63
N ILE A 240 5.00 7.71 -29.24
CA ILE A 240 3.55 7.73 -29.34
C ILE A 240 3.13 7.05 -30.65
N SER A 241 2.05 6.27 -30.61
CA SER A 241 1.61 5.51 -31.78
C SER A 241 0.12 5.69 -32.08
N SER A 242 -0.20 5.72 -33.38
CA SER A 242 -1.55 5.66 -33.92
C SER A 242 -1.71 4.35 -34.71
N PRO A 243 -2.50 3.38 -34.22
CA PRO A 243 -2.80 2.15 -34.95
C PRO A 243 -3.49 2.47 -36.28
N CYS A 244 -2.97 1.92 -37.37
CA CYS A 244 -3.55 2.10 -38.69
C CYS A 244 -3.16 0.92 -39.59
N ARG A 245 -4.13 0.33 -40.29
CA ARG A 245 -3.88 -0.72 -41.28
C ARG A 245 -3.49 -0.07 -42.60
N LEU A 246 -2.45 -0.60 -43.23
CA LEU A 246 -1.96 -0.09 -44.51
C LEU A 246 -2.79 -0.62 -45.69
N GLU A 247 -3.10 0.28 -46.60
CA GLU A 247 -3.69 0.05 -47.93
C GLU A 247 -2.72 0.65 -48.95
N LEU A 248 -2.17 -0.20 -49.81
CA LEU A 248 -1.18 0.23 -50.79
C LEU A 248 -1.81 1.16 -51.82
N GLY A 249 -1.08 2.21 -52.21
CA GLY A 249 -1.54 3.23 -53.13
C GLY A 249 -2.49 4.29 -52.54
N ARG A 250 -3.01 4.09 -51.32
CA ARG A 250 -3.77 5.10 -50.59
C ARG A 250 -2.82 6.16 -49.99
N SER A 251 -3.23 7.42 -50.05
CA SER A 251 -2.56 8.54 -49.39
C SER A 251 -3.13 8.76 -48.00
N TYR A 252 -2.27 8.91 -46.99
CA TYR A 252 -2.60 9.13 -45.59
C TYR A 252 -2.13 10.51 -45.13
N ALA A 253 -3.00 11.29 -44.49
CA ALA A 253 -2.64 12.58 -43.92
C ALA A 253 -2.16 12.40 -42.47
N ILE A 254 -0.89 12.67 -42.19
CA ILE A 254 -0.28 12.47 -40.87
C ILE A 254 -0.02 13.82 -40.23
N GLU A 255 -0.37 13.95 -38.94
CA GLU A 255 -0.08 15.12 -38.11
C GLU A 255 0.57 14.65 -36.81
N ALA A 256 1.80 15.09 -36.56
CA ALA A 256 2.55 14.75 -35.36
C ALA A 256 3.18 16.00 -34.74
N GLY A 257 3.51 15.95 -33.45
CA GLY A 257 4.07 17.13 -32.79
C GLY A 257 4.55 16.88 -31.38
N TRP A 258 5.28 17.85 -30.86
CA TRP A 258 5.74 17.88 -29.48
C TRP A 258 5.63 19.30 -28.95
N ASP A 259 4.97 19.51 -27.80
CA ASP A 259 4.74 20.84 -27.21
C ASP A 259 5.76 21.25 -26.13
N GLY A 260 6.76 20.40 -25.88
CA GLY A 260 7.73 20.53 -24.79
C GLY A 260 7.46 19.58 -23.63
N GLU A 261 6.21 19.14 -23.46
CA GLU A 261 5.79 18.23 -22.39
C GLU A 261 5.06 16.99 -22.91
N PHE A 262 4.37 17.09 -24.05
CA PHE A 262 3.58 16.03 -24.64
C PHE A 262 3.90 15.85 -26.12
N SER A 263 4.00 14.58 -26.52
CA SER A 263 4.02 14.20 -27.94
C SER A 263 2.62 13.81 -28.40
N THR A 264 2.28 14.17 -29.62
CA THR A 264 0.97 13.89 -30.24
C THR A 264 1.12 13.30 -31.65
N ILE A 265 0.19 12.43 -32.04
CA ILE A 265 0.05 11.96 -33.42
C ILE A 265 -1.43 11.73 -33.79
N SER A 266 -1.81 12.07 -35.02
CA SER A 266 -3.10 11.75 -35.65
C SER A 266 -2.88 11.35 -37.11
N VAL A 267 -3.82 10.55 -37.62
CA VAL A 267 -3.85 10.01 -38.98
C VAL A 267 -5.23 10.30 -39.56
N ASP A 268 -5.28 10.85 -40.77
CA ASP A 268 -6.49 11.23 -41.52
C ASP A 268 -7.46 12.13 -40.73
N GLY A 269 -6.93 12.98 -39.86
CA GLY A 269 -7.74 13.82 -38.96
C GLY A 269 -8.56 13.04 -37.92
N GLY A 270 -8.26 11.76 -37.73
CA GLY A 270 -8.91 10.89 -36.75
C GLY A 270 -8.44 11.13 -35.31
N ARG A 271 -8.54 10.09 -34.47
CA ARG A 271 -8.19 10.15 -33.04
C ARG A 271 -6.76 10.69 -32.83
N VAL A 272 -6.67 11.73 -32.01
CA VAL A 272 -5.39 12.26 -31.54
C VAL A 272 -4.87 11.41 -30.38
N TYR A 273 -3.73 10.77 -30.57
CA TYR A 273 -3.00 10.07 -29.50
C TYR A 273 -2.02 11.05 -28.86
N ARG A 274 -1.94 11.04 -27.52
CA ARG A 274 -1.11 11.95 -26.72
C ARG A 274 -0.42 11.20 -25.60
N ALA A 275 0.86 11.49 -25.35
CA ALA A 275 1.61 10.96 -24.20
C ALA A 275 2.55 12.02 -23.61
N MET A 276 2.72 12.01 -22.28
CA MET A 276 3.67 12.87 -21.58
C MET A 276 5.10 12.42 -21.90
N ARG A 277 5.88 13.34 -22.48
CA ARG A 277 7.25 13.19 -23.00
C ARG A 277 7.98 14.52 -22.83
N GLY A 278 8.25 14.93 -21.60
CA GLY A 278 8.95 16.18 -21.30
C GLY A 278 10.44 15.96 -21.08
N GLY A 279 11.28 16.81 -21.66
CA GLY A 279 12.74 16.71 -21.56
C GLY A 279 13.46 17.75 -22.39
N ARG A 280 14.79 17.85 -22.27
CA ARG A 280 15.59 18.81 -23.03
C ARG A 280 15.75 18.32 -24.47
N ALA A 281 15.31 19.13 -25.43
CA ALA A 281 15.58 18.90 -26.84
C ALA A 281 17.08 19.00 -27.12
N ASN A 282 17.66 17.98 -27.77
CA ASN A 282 19.04 18.02 -28.25
C ASN A 282 19.01 18.26 -29.75
N ARG A 283 19.61 19.36 -30.22
CA ARG A 283 19.73 19.66 -31.65
C ARG A 283 20.95 18.95 -32.23
N ASP A 284 20.82 18.39 -33.42
CA ASP A 284 21.87 17.70 -34.14
C ASP A 284 22.05 18.36 -35.52
N SER A 285 23.29 18.40 -36.02
CA SER A 285 23.58 18.95 -37.35
C SER A 285 23.15 18.04 -38.50
N GLY A 286 22.64 16.84 -38.21
CA GLY A 286 22.13 15.88 -39.18
C GLY A 286 21.06 16.49 -40.10
N LYS A 287 21.09 16.10 -41.37
CA LYS A 287 20.06 16.50 -42.34
C LYS A 287 18.78 15.69 -42.11
N LEU A 288 17.63 16.31 -42.37
CA LEU A 288 16.35 15.61 -42.46
C LEU A 288 16.39 14.57 -43.60
N ALA A 289 16.14 13.32 -43.26
CA ALA A 289 15.81 12.26 -44.22
C ALA A 289 14.28 12.18 -44.38
N VAL A 290 13.80 12.20 -45.62
CA VAL A 290 12.38 12.11 -45.96
C VAL A 290 12.19 10.93 -46.90
N GLY A 291 11.25 10.05 -46.58
CA GLY A 291 11.01 8.85 -47.37
C GLY A 291 12.03 7.74 -47.11
N SER A 292 11.68 6.52 -47.53
CA SER A 292 12.58 5.37 -47.62
C SER A 292 12.70 5.00 -49.10
N ASP A 293 13.90 5.18 -49.67
CA ASP A 293 14.35 4.90 -51.05
C ASP A 293 13.31 4.34 -52.04
N GLY A 294 12.40 5.20 -52.51
CA GLY A 294 11.48 4.90 -53.61
C GLY A 294 10.28 4.00 -53.28
N VAL A 295 10.08 3.63 -52.01
CA VAL A 295 8.98 2.74 -51.57
C VAL A 295 7.79 3.52 -50.98
N ILE A 296 8.04 4.74 -50.53
CA ILE A 296 7.00 5.65 -50.04
C ILE A 296 7.11 7.01 -50.72
N GLU A 297 5.95 7.57 -51.08
CA GLU A 297 5.81 8.91 -51.61
C GLU A 297 5.38 9.83 -50.46
N VAL A 298 6.21 10.81 -50.10
CA VAL A 298 5.88 11.84 -49.09
C VAL A 298 5.61 13.15 -49.81
N ASN A 299 4.36 13.62 -49.73
CA ASN A 299 3.89 14.85 -50.35
C ASN A 299 3.47 15.85 -49.27
N ASP A 300 3.49 17.14 -49.58
CA ASP A 300 3.06 18.23 -48.68
C ASP A 300 3.71 18.19 -47.28
N LEU A 301 4.97 17.77 -47.20
CA LEU A 301 5.70 17.74 -45.93
C LEU A 301 5.95 19.17 -45.45
N CYS A 302 5.38 19.48 -44.28
CA CYS A 302 5.49 20.76 -43.63
C CYS A 302 5.98 20.56 -42.20
N LEU A 303 7.10 21.22 -41.87
CA LEU A 303 7.68 21.26 -40.54
C LEU A 303 7.49 22.66 -39.95
N ARG A 304 7.08 22.73 -38.69
CA ARG A 304 6.91 24.00 -37.97
C ARG A 304 7.70 23.99 -36.70
N GLY A 305 8.49 25.04 -36.49
CA GLY A 305 9.12 25.32 -35.22
C GLY A 305 8.08 25.71 -34.19
N GLY A 306 8.41 25.52 -32.93
CA GLY A 306 7.56 25.94 -31.83
C GLY A 306 8.12 27.16 -31.13
N ASP A 307 7.31 28.21 -31.08
CA ASP A 307 7.49 29.38 -30.21
C ASP A 307 6.70 29.15 -28.90
N SER A 308 7.01 28.07 -28.19
CA SER A 308 6.33 27.70 -26.94
C SER A 308 7.04 28.24 -25.71
N GLU A 309 6.26 28.77 -24.76
CA GLU A 309 6.70 29.09 -23.37
C GLU A 309 6.71 27.81 -22.51
N ALA A 310 7.35 26.75 -22.98
CA ALA A 310 7.39 25.47 -22.27
C ALA A 310 8.40 25.54 -21.13
N VAL A 311 7.92 25.64 -19.88
CA VAL A 311 8.77 25.72 -18.69
C VAL A 311 8.31 24.71 -17.65
N LYS A 312 9.27 24.07 -16.98
CA LYS A 312 9.01 23.14 -15.89
C LYS A 312 9.77 23.56 -14.63
N ILE A 313 9.05 23.74 -13.53
CA ILE A 313 9.68 23.81 -12.21
C ILE A 313 9.82 22.36 -11.72
N GLY A 314 11.06 21.93 -11.47
CA GLY A 314 11.34 20.63 -10.88
C GLY A 314 10.85 20.54 -9.43
N GLU A 315 10.84 19.33 -8.90
CA GLU A 315 10.52 19.10 -7.48
C GLU A 315 11.55 19.80 -6.59
N PHE A 316 11.05 20.34 -5.47
CA PHE A 316 11.91 20.91 -4.44
C PHE A 316 12.33 19.82 -3.45
N ARG A 317 13.58 19.85 -3.03
CA ARG A 317 14.14 18.98 -1.97
C ARG A 317 14.52 19.84 -0.77
N THR A 318 14.33 19.33 0.45
CA THR A 318 14.97 19.94 1.63
C THR A 318 16.44 19.56 1.65
N ARG A 319 17.33 20.49 2.00
CA ARG A 319 18.75 20.16 2.28
C ARG A 319 18.91 19.51 3.65
N GLU A 320 18.15 19.99 4.63
CA GLU A 320 18.18 19.44 5.98
C GLU A 320 17.52 18.06 5.99
N PHE A 321 18.19 17.08 6.60
CA PHE A 321 17.64 15.74 6.77
C PHE A 321 16.40 15.74 7.67
N MET A 322 16.36 16.60 8.69
CA MET A 322 15.21 16.70 9.60
C MET A 322 14.89 18.18 9.88
N PRO A 323 14.01 18.82 9.08
CA PRO A 323 13.57 20.18 9.30
C PRO A 323 12.95 20.36 10.70
N ARG A 324 13.38 21.39 11.42
CA ARG A 324 12.89 21.71 12.78
C ARG A 324 12.50 23.18 12.86
N ILE A 325 11.50 23.49 13.68
CA ILE A 325 11.19 24.88 14.02
C ILE A 325 12.40 25.59 14.65
N GLY A 326 12.48 26.90 14.47
CA GLY A 326 13.59 27.71 14.99
C GLY A 326 14.91 27.57 14.21
N LYS A 327 14.98 26.67 13.22
CA LYS A 327 16.13 26.52 12.32
C LYS A 327 15.74 26.83 10.87
N PRO A 328 16.55 27.60 10.13
CA PRO A 328 16.38 27.79 8.69
C PRO A 328 16.33 26.47 7.94
N VAL A 329 15.31 26.29 7.09
CA VAL A 329 15.20 25.15 6.17
C VAL A 329 15.49 25.63 4.77
N HIS A 330 16.43 24.99 4.08
CA HIS A 330 16.82 25.34 2.72
C HIS A 330 16.15 24.40 1.73
N LEU A 331 15.43 24.96 0.78
CA LEU A 331 14.83 24.25 -0.33
C LEU A 331 15.63 24.49 -1.60
N VAL A 332 15.96 23.40 -2.28
CA VAL A 332 16.61 23.44 -3.59
C VAL A 332 15.69 22.88 -4.66
N GLY A 333 15.63 23.56 -5.80
CA GLY A 333 14.87 23.15 -6.97
C GLY A 333 15.55 23.60 -8.24
N VAL A 334 14.95 23.30 -9.39
CA VAL A 334 15.47 23.71 -10.70
C VAL A 334 14.32 24.15 -11.59
N LEU A 335 14.44 25.34 -12.18
CA LEU A 335 13.59 25.76 -13.30
C LEU A 335 14.23 25.31 -14.61
N ARG A 336 13.51 24.57 -15.44
CA ARG A 336 13.96 24.15 -16.77
C ARG A 336 13.15 24.86 -17.84
N ASN A 337 13.84 25.60 -18.71
CA ASN A 337 13.24 26.13 -19.92
C ASN A 337 13.37 25.09 -21.04
N LEU A 338 12.24 24.56 -21.50
CA LEU A 338 12.15 23.55 -22.55
C LEU A 338 11.81 24.16 -23.92
N GLY A 339 11.42 25.44 -23.95
CA GLY A 339 11.03 26.17 -25.16
C GLY A 339 11.95 27.34 -25.49
N MET A 340 11.37 28.38 -26.09
CA MET A 340 12.13 29.56 -26.55
C MET A 340 12.80 30.30 -25.38
N SER A 341 13.72 31.23 -25.69
CA SER A 341 14.25 32.15 -24.67
C SER A 341 13.13 32.99 -24.04
N LEU A 342 13.14 33.10 -22.71
CA LEU A 342 12.08 33.74 -21.92
C LEU A 342 12.61 34.96 -21.18
N SER A 343 11.81 36.02 -21.07
CA SER A 343 12.15 37.23 -20.30
C SER A 343 10.93 37.83 -19.60
N GLY A 344 11.18 38.65 -18.58
CA GLY A 344 10.13 39.34 -17.82
C GLY A 344 9.33 38.44 -16.88
N PHE A 345 9.92 37.33 -16.43
CA PHE A 345 9.30 36.39 -15.51
C PHE A 345 9.74 36.62 -14.07
N GLU A 346 8.92 36.19 -13.13
CA GLU A 346 9.18 36.22 -11.70
C GLU A 346 8.76 34.89 -11.08
N LEU A 347 9.54 34.38 -10.13
CA LEU A 347 9.14 33.27 -9.28
C LEU A 347 8.53 33.83 -8.01
N VAL A 348 7.29 33.43 -7.72
CA VAL A 348 6.57 33.79 -6.50
C VAL A 348 6.45 32.53 -5.65
N ALA A 349 6.85 32.62 -4.39
CA ALA A 349 6.74 31.55 -3.42
C ALA A 349 5.85 31.97 -2.24
N THR A 350 4.94 31.09 -1.86
CA THR A 350 4.02 31.29 -0.73
C THR A 350 3.99 30.05 0.15
N GLY A 351 3.93 30.22 1.46
CA GLY A 351 3.68 29.15 2.41
C GLY A 351 2.32 29.31 3.10
N ASP A 352 1.72 28.18 3.48
CA ASP A 352 0.49 28.17 4.27
C ASP A 352 0.76 28.49 5.75
N GLY A 353 -0.25 29.02 6.45
CA GLY A 353 -0.18 29.26 7.89
C GLY A 353 0.83 30.35 8.27
N ASP A 354 1.74 30.01 9.19
CA ASP A 354 2.79 30.89 9.71
C ASP A 354 4.14 30.71 9.00
N VAL A 355 4.17 29.94 7.90
CA VAL A 355 5.40 29.63 7.18
C VAL A 355 5.85 30.81 6.32
N LYS A 356 7.07 31.28 6.57
CA LYS A 356 7.73 32.36 5.84
C LYS A 356 8.68 31.76 4.80
N VAL A 357 8.53 32.18 3.54
CA VAL A 357 9.43 31.83 2.45
C VAL A 357 10.21 33.06 2.02
N THR A 358 11.54 32.96 2.05
CA THR A 358 12.45 34.08 1.79
C THR A 358 13.45 33.74 0.67
N PRO A 359 13.55 34.59 -0.37
CA PRO A 359 12.62 35.68 -0.71
C PRO A 359 11.27 35.15 -1.22
N SER A 360 10.18 35.88 -0.99
CA SER A 360 8.85 35.49 -1.50
C SER A 360 8.71 35.72 -3.02
N ARG A 361 9.62 36.49 -3.61
CA ARG A 361 9.63 36.93 -5.00
C ARG A 361 11.05 36.99 -5.53
N ILE A 362 11.31 36.32 -6.65
CA ILE A 362 12.60 36.32 -7.35
C ILE A 362 12.37 36.76 -8.80
N PRO A 363 12.77 37.98 -9.20
CA PRO A 363 12.74 38.37 -10.60
C PRO A 363 13.78 37.53 -11.36
N LEU A 364 13.36 36.96 -12.50
CA LEU A 364 14.24 36.22 -13.38
C LEU A 364 14.70 37.11 -14.54
N GLY A 365 16.01 37.08 -14.81
CA GLY A 365 16.56 37.62 -16.04
C GLY A 365 16.13 36.80 -17.26
N THR A 366 16.78 37.04 -18.41
CA THR A 366 16.53 36.23 -19.60
C THR A 366 16.96 34.77 -19.35
N ILE A 367 16.03 33.84 -19.51
CA ILE A 367 16.26 32.41 -19.41
C ILE A 367 16.44 31.89 -20.83
N ALA A 368 17.67 31.49 -21.18
CA ALA A 368 17.97 30.99 -22.51
C ALA A 368 17.16 29.73 -22.86
N GLU A 369 16.90 29.51 -24.14
CA GLU A 369 16.33 28.25 -24.64
C GLU A 369 17.13 27.03 -24.14
N ALA A 370 16.43 25.95 -23.81
CA ALA A 370 17.01 24.67 -23.38
C ALA A 370 17.99 24.80 -22.20
N SER A 371 17.82 25.82 -21.35
CA SER A 371 18.67 26.07 -20.17
C SER A 371 17.96 25.70 -18.86
N SER A 372 18.72 25.63 -17.78
CA SER A 372 18.22 25.38 -16.42
C SER A 372 18.73 26.45 -15.47
N VAL A 373 17.86 26.90 -14.57
CA VAL A 373 18.19 27.86 -13.51
C VAL A 373 18.04 27.15 -12.17
N PRO A 374 19.13 26.98 -11.39
CA PRO A 374 19.03 26.44 -10.04
C PRO A 374 18.25 27.42 -9.17
N LEU A 375 17.42 26.89 -8.28
CA LEU A 375 16.59 27.68 -7.39
C LEU A 375 16.89 27.30 -5.94
N GLU A 376 16.95 28.31 -5.08
CA GLU A 376 17.16 28.14 -3.65
C GLU A 376 16.24 29.08 -2.87
N TRP A 377 15.62 28.53 -1.83
CA TRP A 377 14.79 29.29 -0.89
C TRP A 377 15.14 28.93 0.54
N LYS A 378 15.02 29.92 1.41
CA LYS A 378 14.96 29.71 2.84
C LYS A 378 13.51 29.70 3.29
N VAL A 379 13.16 28.74 4.13
CA VAL A 379 11.83 28.57 4.70
C VAL A 379 11.94 28.44 6.21
N ASP A 380 11.08 29.17 6.92
CA ASP A 380 11.00 29.17 8.37
C ASP A 380 9.53 29.02 8.80
N ALA A 381 9.25 28.17 9.77
CA ALA A 381 7.92 28.00 10.37
C ALA A 381 7.93 28.44 11.83
N GLY A 382 6.85 29.11 12.27
CA GLY A 382 6.68 29.52 13.67
C GLY A 382 6.19 28.39 14.57
N THR A 383 5.55 27.38 14.00
CA THR A 383 4.94 26.25 14.73
C THR A 383 5.33 24.92 14.09
N ALA A 384 5.44 23.88 14.92
CA ALA A 384 5.70 22.53 14.44
C ALA A 384 4.46 22.02 13.70
N GLY A 385 4.67 21.47 12.51
CA GLY A 385 3.56 21.34 11.57
C GLY A 385 3.98 20.76 10.23
N SER A 386 2.99 20.39 9.44
CA SER A 386 3.17 20.13 8.02
C SER A 386 2.64 21.34 7.27
N ALA A 387 3.42 21.91 6.37
CA ALA A 387 3.03 23.09 5.62
C ALA A 387 3.22 22.86 4.12
N ALA A 388 2.24 23.25 3.33
CA ALA A 388 2.35 23.31 1.88
C ALA A 388 3.01 24.63 1.46
N LEU A 389 3.92 24.53 0.51
CA LEU A 389 4.62 25.63 -0.11
C LEU A 389 4.31 25.59 -1.60
N VAL A 390 3.90 26.72 -2.16
CA VAL A 390 3.54 26.86 -3.57
C VAL A 390 4.53 27.79 -4.24
N PHE A 391 5.16 27.29 -5.31
CA PHE A 391 6.10 28.04 -6.14
C PHE A 391 5.50 28.24 -7.52
N SER A 392 5.32 29.48 -7.94
CA SER A 392 4.68 29.85 -9.19
C SER A 392 5.61 30.71 -10.05
N LEU A 393 5.81 30.30 -11.31
CA LEU A 393 6.40 31.16 -12.32
C LEU A 393 5.30 32.05 -12.91
N VAL A 394 5.46 33.36 -12.85
CA VAL A 394 4.47 34.35 -13.30
C VAL A 394 5.09 35.37 -14.26
N ARG A 395 4.24 35.93 -15.14
CA ARG A 395 4.53 37.10 -15.95
C ARG A 395 3.35 38.07 -15.87
N GLY A 396 3.54 39.20 -15.19
CA GLY A 396 2.43 40.08 -14.81
C GLY A 396 1.38 39.32 -13.99
N LYS A 397 0.13 39.29 -14.45
CA LYS A 397 -0.97 38.53 -13.81
C LYS A 397 -1.08 37.08 -14.29
N LYS A 398 -0.33 36.66 -15.32
CA LYS A 398 -0.42 35.31 -15.90
C LYS A 398 0.50 34.36 -15.13
N LYS A 399 -0.07 33.29 -14.56
CA LYS A 399 0.67 32.15 -14.01
C LYS A 399 1.01 31.19 -15.16
N VAL A 400 2.29 30.81 -15.27
CA VAL A 400 2.81 29.99 -16.38
C VAL A 400 3.15 28.58 -15.94
N ALA A 401 3.77 28.42 -14.76
CA ALA A 401 4.02 27.11 -14.15
C ALA A 401 3.82 27.18 -12.64
N THR A 402 3.48 26.06 -12.01
CA THR A 402 3.38 25.97 -10.55
C THR A 402 3.75 24.57 -10.07
N VAL A 403 4.47 24.51 -8.96
CA VAL A 403 4.76 23.28 -8.22
C VAL A 403 4.48 23.52 -6.74
N SER A 404 4.11 22.46 -6.01
CA SER A 404 3.93 22.52 -4.56
C SER A 404 4.86 21.53 -3.87
N LYS A 405 5.33 21.86 -2.66
CA LYS A 405 6.07 20.95 -1.77
C LYS A 405 5.45 21.01 -0.39
N THR A 406 5.26 19.85 0.24
CA THR A 406 4.97 19.79 1.68
C THR A 406 6.28 19.64 2.44
N VAL A 407 6.47 20.45 3.49
CA VAL A 407 7.59 20.32 4.43
C VAL A 407 7.02 20.00 5.81
N VAL A 408 7.63 19.03 6.50
CA VAL A 408 7.30 18.71 7.88
C VAL A 408 8.33 19.33 8.80
N PHE A 409 7.91 20.32 9.58
CA PHE A 409 8.72 20.96 10.61
C PHE A 409 8.51 20.23 11.93
N MET A 410 9.52 19.48 12.35
CA MET A 410 9.57 18.83 13.66
C MET A 410 9.71 19.88 14.77
N PRO A 411 9.22 19.60 16.00
CA PRO A 411 9.46 20.48 17.13
C PRO A 411 10.95 20.53 17.49
N GLU A 412 11.37 21.60 18.16
CA GLU A 412 12.74 21.75 18.65
C GLU A 412 13.08 20.65 19.67
N LYS A 413 12.17 20.44 20.63
CA LYS A 413 12.20 19.33 21.59
C LYS A 413 11.08 18.36 21.26
N GLU A 414 11.42 17.08 21.20
CA GLU A 414 10.42 16.03 20.99
C GLU A 414 9.54 15.89 22.25
N PRO A 415 8.21 15.74 22.09
CA PRO A 415 7.34 15.54 23.23
C PRO A 415 7.54 14.13 23.80
N ASP A 416 7.56 14.04 25.12
CA ASP A 416 7.62 12.76 25.84
C ASP A 416 6.20 12.25 26.09
N MET A 417 5.81 11.22 25.33
CA MET A 417 4.49 10.60 25.39
C MET A 417 4.50 9.28 26.18
N SER A 418 5.56 9.02 26.96
CA SER A 418 5.65 7.87 27.86
C SER A 418 4.63 7.98 29.01
N ALA A 419 4.28 6.85 29.62
CA ALA A 419 3.33 6.82 30.73
C ALA A 419 3.79 7.61 31.97
N GLY A 420 5.11 7.78 32.14
CA GLY A 420 5.68 8.57 33.23
C GLY A 420 5.61 10.08 33.02
N ALA A 421 5.59 10.55 31.76
CA ALA A 421 5.61 11.97 31.44
C ALA A 421 4.24 12.53 31.02
N TRP A 422 3.42 11.71 30.35
CA TRP A 422 2.15 12.14 29.81
C TRP A 422 1.05 11.11 30.02
N ASN A 423 -0.07 11.57 30.56
CA ASN A 423 -1.32 10.82 30.61
C ASN A 423 -2.48 11.75 30.20
N PRO A 424 -3.46 11.26 29.44
CA PRO A 424 -4.63 12.04 29.11
C PRO A 424 -5.49 12.27 30.37
N PRO A 425 -6.15 13.43 30.49
CA PRO A 425 -7.01 13.72 31.62
C PRO A 425 -8.27 12.86 31.57
N ILE A 426 -8.53 12.11 32.64
CA ILE A 426 -9.78 11.36 32.83
C ILE A 426 -10.33 11.74 34.19
N LYS A 427 -11.50 12.39 34.18
CA LYS A 427 -12.33 12.70 35.34
C LYS A 427 -13.58 11.83 35.19
N PRO A 428 -13.67 10.71 35.93
CA PRO A 428 -14.74 9.74 35.74
C PRO A 428 -16.14 10.37 35.78
N GLY A 429 -16.88 10.17 34.70
CA GLY A 429 -18.30 10.45 34.58
C GLY A 429 -19.10 9.16 34.83
N ARG A 430 -20.04 8.86 33.93
CA ARG A 430 -20.81 7.60 33.98
C ARG A 430 -19.92 6.41 33.60
N THR A 431 -20.00 5.32 34.37
CA THR A 431 -19.30 4.06 34.07
C THR A 431 -20.32 2.98 33.73
N TYR A 432 -20.06 2.26 32.64
CA TYR A 432 -20.78 1.07 32.22
C TYR A 432 -19.93 -0.18 32.51
N TYR A 433 -20.47 -1.11 33.27
CA TYR A 433 -19.81 -2.34 33.70
C TYR A 433 -20.31 -3.52 32.88
N ILE A 434 -19.37 -4.37 32.42
CA ILE A 434 -19.68 -5.54 31.61
C ILE A 434 -19.01 -6.77 32.21
N ASP A 435 -19.79 -7.81 32.49
CA ASP A 435 -19.40 -9.08 33.10
C ASP A 435 -20.07 -10.21 32.31
N SER A 436 -19.31 -10.89 31.44
CA SER A 436 -19.87 -11.98 30.60
C SER A 436 -20.25 -13.22 31.40
N ALA A 437 -19.74 -13.39 32.62
CA ALA A 437 -20.00 -14.56 33.45
C ALA A 437 -21.29 -14.40 34.26
N MET A 438 -21.50 -13.24 34.90
CA MET A 438 -22.56 -13.03 35.90
C MET A 438 -23.51 -11.86 35.59
N GLY A 439 -23.22 -11.07 34.56
CA GLY A 439 -24.00 -9.89 34.19
C GLY A 439 -25.42 -10.20 33.70
N ARG A 440 -26.26 -9.15 33.61
CA ARG A 440 -27.62 -9.22 33.07
C ARG A 440 -27.93 -8.00 32.21
N ASP A 441 -28.27 -8.20 30.95
CA ASP A 441 -28.52 -7.09 30.00
C ASP A 441 -29.78 -6.28 30.31
N SER A 442 -30.65 -6.79 31.19
CA SER A 442 -31.83 -6.09 31.72
C SER A 442 -31.51 -5.19 32.92
N ALA A 443 -30.30 -5.27 33.49
CA ALA A 443 -29.85 -4.38 34.56
C ALA A 443 -29.43 -3.00 34.00
N ASP A 444 -29.14 -2.04 34.87
CA ASP A 444 -28.76 -0.69 34.45
C ASP A 444 -27.31 -0.57 33.93
N GLY A 445 -26.44 -1.54 34.23
CA GLY A 445 -25.03 -1.54 33.83
C GLY A 445 -24.15 -0.55 34.60
N LEU A 446 -24.65 0.09 35.66
CA LEU A 446 -23.98 1.24 36.30
C LEU A 446 -23.18 0.90 37.57
N SER A 447 -23.14 -0.37 37.96
CA SER A 447 -22.32 -0.89 39.05
C SER A 447 -21.80 -2.28 38.71
N ASP A 448 -20.79 -2.76 39.46
CA ASP A 448 -20.32 -4.15 39.37
C ASP A 448 -21.49 -5.14 39.54
N SER A 449 -22.32 -4.96 40.58
CA SER A 449 -23.47 -5.83 40.87
C SER A 449 -24.62 -5.77 39.87
N THR A 450 -24.63 -4.75 39.00
CA THR A 450 -25.68 -4.53 37.98
C THR A 450 -25.08 -4.50 36.57
N ALA A 451 -23.89 -5.09 36.38
CA ALA A 451 -23.20 -5.14 35.10
C ALA A 451 -24.05 -5.79 34.00
N TRP A 452 -23.87 -5.33 32.76
CA TRP A 452 -24.40 -6.01 31.58
C TRP A 452 -23.61 -7.26 31.27
N ARG A 453 -24.22 -8.21 30.56
CA ARG A 453 -23.55 -9.45 30.18
C ARG A 453 -22.86 -9.34 28.82
N THR A 454 -23.53 -8.66 27.90
CA THR A 454 -23.17 -8.56 26.48
C THR A 454 -22.80 -7.13 26.11
N PHE A 455 -22.26 -6.92 24.91
CA PHE A 455 -22.01 -5.58 24.39
C PHE A 455 -23.27 -4.93 23.79
N GLY A 456 -24.40 -5.63 23.74
CA GLY A 456 -25.60 -5.20 23.01
C GLY A 456 -26.14 -3.82 23.42
N ASN A 457 -26.03 -3.45 24.70
CA ASN A 457 -26.48 -2.14 25.19
C ASN A 457 -25.57 -0.98 24.73
N LEU A 458 -24.30 -1.24 24.38
CA LEU A 458 -23.36 -0.22 23.90
C LEU A 458 -23.72 0.33 22.52
N ALA A 459 -24.45 -0.44 21.70
CA ALA A 459 -24.86 -0.02 20.36
C ALA A 459 -25.74 1.25 20.35
N LYS A 460 -26.34 1.60 21.51
CA LYS A 460 -27.20 2.77 21.69
C LYS A 460 -26.49 3.93 22.41
N ILE A 461 -25.20 3.76 22.74
CA ILE A 461 -24.44 4.67 23.58
C ILE A 461 -23.37 5.37 22.75
N ILE A 462 -23.19 6.66 23.00
CA ILE A 462 -22.02 7.42 22.57
C ILE A 462 -21.27 7.78 23.84
N LEU A 463 -20.07 7.21 24.00
CA LEU A 463 -19.24 7.41 25.18
C LEU A 463 -18.70 8.85 25.20
N GLY A 464 -19.20 9.67 26.12
CA GLY A 464 -18.87 11.08 26.25
C GLY A 464 -17.64 11.38 27.11
N PRO A 465 -17.34 12.67 27.38
CA PRO A 465 -16.21 13.09 28.20
C PRO A 465 -16.21 12.47 29.61
N GLY A 466 -15.15 11.74 29.95
CA GLY A 466 -14.99 11.06 31.25
C GLY A 466 -15.80 9.78 31.41
N GLU A 467 -16.70 9.45 30.48
CA GLU A 467 -17.49 8.23 30.55
C GLU A 467 -16.63 7.01 30.23
N ARG A 468 -17.00 5.87 30.84
CA ARG A 468 -16.18 4.66 30.80
C ARG A 468 -16.98 3.41 30.47
N VAL A 469 -16.35 2.50 29.73
CA VAL A 469 -16.79 1.11 29.57
C VAL A 469 -15.72 0.23 30.20
N LEU A 470 -16.06 -0.47 31.28
CA LEU A 470 -15.13 -1.33 32.01
C LEU A 470 -15.56 -2.79 31.89
N LEU A 471 -14.64 -3.64 31.45
CA LEU A 471 -14.82 -5.08 31.30
C LEU A 471 -14.23 -5.81 32.52
N LYS A 472 -14.98 -6.77 33.07
CA LYS A 472 -14.58 -7.49 34.28
C LYS A 472 -13.34 -8.36 33.99
N ARG A 473 -12.29 -8.21 34.80
CA ARG A 473 -11.16 -9.16 34.81
C ARG A 473 -11.65 -10.57 35.14
N GLY A 474 -11.00 -11.56 34.55
CA GLY A 474 -11.46 -12.96 34.57
C GLY A 474 -12.52 -13.30 33.52
N CYS A 475 -13.10 -12.32 32.81
CA CYS A 475 -14.10 -12.59 31.77
C CYS A 475 -13.50 -12.79 30.38
N VAL A 476 -14.16 -13.66 29.62
CA VAL A 476 -13.96 -13.86 28.18
C VAL A 476 -15.23 -13.46 27.45
N PHE A 477 -15.10 -12.59 26.45
CA PHE A 477 -16.19 -12.06 25.64
C PHE A 477 -16.10 -12.63 24.23
N ASN A 478 -17.09 -13.43 23.84
CA ASN A 478 -17.25 -13.90 22.47
C ASN A 478 -18.26 -13.03 21.72
N GLU A 479 -18.02 -11.72 21.69
CA GLU A 479 -18.77 -10.71 20.92
C GLU A 479 -17.82 -9.64 20.38
N GLU A 480 -18.14 -9.02 19.24
CA GLU A 480 -17.39 -7.84 18.77
C GLU A 480 -17.74 -6.62 19.65
N LEU A 481 -16.72 -5.96 20.22
CA LEU A 481 -16.90 -4.69 20.92
C LEU A 481 -16.98 -3.54 19.90
N HIS A 482 -18.17 -2.96 19.79
CA HIS A 482 -18.41 -1.77 18.99
C HIS A 482 -19.11 -0.68 19.82
N VAL A 483 -18.50 0.50 19.89
CA VAL A 483 -19.06 1.67 20.58
C VAL A 483 -18.58 2.96 19.92
N MET A 484 -19.47 3.95 19.83
CA MET A 484 -19.09 5.29 19.38
C MET A 484 -18.49 6.09 20.54
N VAL A 485 -17.40 6.83 20.29
CA VAL A 485 -16.70 7.58 21.35
C VAL A 485 -16.51 9.04 20.95
N ARG A 486 -16.92 9.96 21.84
CA ARG A 486 -16.82 11.41 21.71
C ARG A 486 -16.38 12.05 23.04
N GLY A 487 -15.15 11.76 23.46
CA GLY A 487 -14.52 12.46 24.58
C GLY A 487 -14.17 13.92 24.25
N SER A 488 -13.46 14.57 25.17
CA SER A 488 -12.98 15.96 25.01
C SER A 488 -11.49 16.09 25.39
N ALA A 489 -10.84 17.18 24.99
CA ALA A 489 -9.43 17.41 25.32
C ALA A 489 -9.18 17.49 26.84
N GLU A 490 -10.15 18.03 27.58
CA GLU A 490 -10.09 18.25 29.02
C GLU A 490 -10.55 17.02 29.83
N ASN A 491 -11.25 16.08 29.19
CA ASN A 491 -11.77 14.87 29.83
C ASN A 491 -12.04 13.77 28.78
N TRP A 492 -11.14 12.79 28.72
CA TRP A 492 -11.17 11.69 27.76
C TRP A 492 -12.14 10.59 28.20
N ALA A 493 -12.66 9.85 27.24
CA ALA A 493 -13.40 8.62 27.47
C ALA A 493 -12.45 7.43 27.67
N GLU A 494 -12.92 6.38 28.33
CA GLU A 494 -12.11 5.18 28.62
C GLU A 494 -12.84 3.89 28.28
N ILE A 495 -12.13 2.97 27.64
CA ILE A 495 -12.48 1.56 27.52
C ILE A 495 -11.37 0.78 28.23
N GLY A 496 -11.71 0.08 29.31
CA GLY A 496 -10.70 -0.53 30.18
C GLY A 496 -11.21 -1.75 30.93
N ALA A 497 -10.50 -2.12 31.99
CA ALA A 497 -10.82 -3.27 32.83
C ALA A 497 -11.20 -2.85 34.27
N TYR A 498 -11.94 -3.70 34.98
CA TYR A 498 -12.19 -3.58 36.43
C TYR A 498 -12.16 -4.94 37.13
N GLY A 499 -12.06 -4.94 38.46
CA GLY A 499 -11.98 -6.17 39.25
C GLY A 499 -10.55 -6.73 39.33
N GLU A 500 -10.45 -8.04 39.57
CA GLU A 500 -9.18 -8.77 39.77
C GLU A 500 -9.10 -10.00 38.86
N GLY A 501 -7.89 -10.52 38.65
CA GLY A 501 -7.64 -11.69 37.80
C GLY A 501 -7.09 -11.33 36.41
N MET A 502 -7.16 -12.29 35.48
CA MET A 502 -6.66 -12.11 34.12
C MET A 502 -7.30 -10.91 33.41
N ARG A 503 -6.57 -10.27 32.51
CA ARG A 503 -7.12 -9.18 31.68
C ARG A 503 -8.37 -9.69 30.94
N PRO A 504 -9.45 -8.89 30.84
CA PRO A 504 -10.63 -9.27 30.06
C PRO A 504 -10.24 -9.55 28.61
N GLN A 505 -10.67 -10.69 28.10
CA GLN A 505 -10.37 -11.09 26.73
C GLN A 505 -11.57 -10.86 25.82
N ILE A 506 -11.37 -10.15 24.72
CA ILE A 506 -12.31 -10.17 23.61
C ILE A 506 -11.79 -11.23 22.64
N ARG A 507 -12.37 -12.42 22.74
CA ARG A 507 -11.90 -13.66 22.09
C ARG A 507 -12.96 -14.15 21.13
N ARG A 508 -12.65 -14.15 19.82
CA ARG A 508 -13.57 -14.68 18.79
C ARG A 508 -13.28 -16.16 18.55
N ASN A 509 -13.68 -16.69 17.39
CA ASN A 509 -13.66 -18.12 17.04
C ASN A 509 -12.58 -18.48 15.99
N ARG A 510 -11.57 -17.63 15.81
CA ARG A 510 -10.52 -17.73 14.77
C ARG A 510 -11.05 -17.70 13.33
N ASP A 511 -12.29 -17.26 13.10
CA ASP A 511 -12.81 -17.07 11.74
C ASP A 511 -12.23 -15.79 11.12
N ILE A 512 -11.91 -15.89 9.83
CA ILE A 512 -11.29 -14.82 9.04
C ILE A 512 -12.16 -13.55 8.94
N ASN A 513 -13.47 -13.67 9.12
CA ASN A 513 -14.42 -12.56 9.05
C ASN A 513 -14.70 -11.91 10.40
N GLU A 514 -14.17 -12.48 11.48
CA GLU A 514 -14.41 -11.99 12.83
C GLU A 514 -13.42 -10.92 13.25
N ARG A 515 -13.90 -9.99 14.08
CA ARG A 515 -13.12 -8.90 14.64
C ARG A 515 -13.35 -8.80 16.15
N CYS A 516 -12.30 -8.50 16.91
CA CYS A 516 -12.44 -8.33 18.36
C CYS A 516 -13.12 -6.99 18.68
N ALA A 517 -12.59 -5.87 18.18
CA ALA A 517 -13.11 -4.55 18.53
C ALA A 517 -12.95 -3.52 17.42
N PHE A 518 -13.95 -2.64 17.28
CA PHE A 518 -13.97 -1.59 16.27
C PHE A 518 -14.52 -0.26 16.78
N LEU A 519 -13.71 0.79 16.63
CA LEU A 519 -14.09 2.17 16.93
C LEU A 519 -14.03 2.98 15.64
N LEU A 520 -15.18 3.49 15.19
CA LEU A 520 -15.28 4.37 14.04
C LEU A 520 -15.31 5.84 14.47
N ASP A 521 -14.40 6.63 13.90
CA ASP A 521 -14.20 8.05 14.18
C ASP A 521 -14.05 8.41 15.68
N PRO A 522 -13.31 7.64 16.51
CA PRO A 522 -13.18 7.95 17.92
C PRO A 522 -12.45 9.28 18.15
N GLU A 523 -12.87 10.01 19.19
CA GLU A 523 -12.25 11.26 19.63
C GLU A 523 -11.97 11.22 21.13
N TYR A 524 -10.72 11.49 21.52
CA TYR A 524 -10.26 11.58 22.92
C TYR A 524 -10.63 10.33 23.74
N VAL A 525 -10.04 9.20 23.34
CA VAL A 525 -10.30 7.89 23.94
C VAL A 525 -9.02 7.23 24.43
N VAL A 526 -9.10 6.57 25.58
CA VAL A 526 -8.10 5.60 26.03
C VAL A 526 -8.67 4.19 25.95
N VAL A 527 -7.92 3.27 25.37
CA VAL A 527 -8.19 1.82 25.38
C VAL A 527 -7.05 1.13 26.09
N ARG A 528 -7.33 0.39 27.17
CA ARG A 528 -6.26 -0.18 27.98
C ARG A 528 -6.59 -1.47 28.71
N ASP A 529 -5.55 -2.23 29.04
CA ASP A 529 -5.61 -3.39 29.92
C ASP A 529 -6.52 -4.52 29.39
N LEU A 530 -6.61 -4.67 28.06
CA LEU A 530 -7.44 -5.66 27.36
C LEU A 530 -6.59 -6.67 26.57
N VAL A 531 -7.17 -7.85 26.30
CA VAL A 531 -6.64 -8.84 25.35
C VAL A 531 -7.55 -8.95 24.13
N PHE A 532 -6.98 -8.91 22.93
CA PHE A 532 -7.70 -9.14 21.67
C PHE A 532 -7.15 -10.41 21.01
N CYS A 533 -7.97 -11.45 20.86
CA CYS A 533 -7.46 -12.71 20.34
C CYS A 533 -8.44 -13.60 19.58
N ASN A 534 -7.87 -14.60 18.91
CA ASN A 534 -8.58 -15.64 18.17
C ASN A 534 -9.58 -15.07 17.15
N ALA A 535 -9.13 -14.20 16.25
CA ALA A 535 -10.00 -13.53 15.27
C ALA A 535 -9.28 -13.27 13.94
N GLY A 536 -10.00 -12.90 12.88
CA GLY A 536 -9.39 -12.38 11.66
C GLY A 536 -8.75 -11.00 11.86
N VAL A 537 -9.31 -10.18 12.75
CA VAL A 537 -8.80 -8.84 13.12
C VAL A 537 -8.89 -8.63 14.64
N GLY A 538 -7.85 -8.07 15.25
CA GLY A 538 -7.84 -7.73 16.67
C GLY A 538 -8.63 -6.45 16.95
N PHE A 539 -7.92 -5.38 17.30
CA PHE A 539 -8.48 -4.06 17.58
C PHE A 539 -8.27 -3.09 16.42
N SER A 540 -9.30 -2.31 16.07
CA SER A 540 -9.20 -1.25 15.06
C SER A 540 -9.91 0.03 15.50
N ALA A 541 -9.16 1.13 15.62
CA ALA A 541 -9.67 2.48 15.77
C ALA A 541 -9.37 3.29 14.51
N VAL A 542 -10.39 3.62 13.72
CA VAL A 542 -10.20 4.19 12.37
C VAL A 542 -11.02 5.45 12.20
N ARG A 543 -10.42 6.48 11.60
CA ARG A 543 -11.13 7.69 11.15
C ARG A 543 -11.42 7.68 9.66
N ARG A 544 -12.59 8.16 9.25
CA ARG A 544 -12.95 8.38 7.85
C ARG A 544 -12.16 9.55 7.24
N ASN A 545 -12.04 10.63 8.00
CA ASN A 545 -11.32 11.84 7.62
C ASN A 545 -10.15 12.10 8.58
N GLU A 546 -9.02 12.60 8.05
CA GLU A 546 -7.93 13.11 8.89
C GLU A 546 -8.43 14.31 9.72
N GLY A 547 -8.29 14.27 11.05
CA GLY A 547 -8.79 15.31 11.98
C GLY A 547 -8.74 14.87 13.45
N ARG A 548 -9.25 15.71 14.38
CA ARG A 548 -9.28 15.56 15.88
C ARG A 548 -9.32 14.10 16.38
N GLY A 549 -8.18 13.41 16.50
CA GLY A 549 -8.12 11.94 16.61
C GLY A 549 -7.23 11.47 17.74
N HIS A 550 -7.42 12.04 18.92
CA HIS A 550 -6.62 11.75 20.09
C HIS A 550 -6.99 10.36 20.64
N ILE A 551 -6.11 9.40 20.41
CA ILE A 551 -6.31 7.98 20.75
C ILE A 551 -5.09 7.53 21.53
N LEU A 552 -5.29 6.95 22.70
CA LEU A 552 -4.25 6.24 23.45
C LEU A 552 -4.66 4.77 23.51
N VAL A 553 -3.77 3.88 23.05
CA VAL A 553 -3.87 2.44 23.27
C VAL A 553 -2.69 2.01 24.12
N GLU A 554 -2.94 1.42 25.29
CA GLU A 554 -1.86 1.04 26.20
C GLU A 554 -2.09 -0.25 26.98
N ARG A 555 -1.02 -0.99 27.30
CA ARG A 555 -1.09 -2.24 28.10
C ARG A 555 -2.08 -3.27 27.54
N CYS A 556 -2.25 -3.26 26.22
CA CYS A 556 -3.05 -4.24 25.51
C CYS A 556 -2.17 -5.37 24.97
N LEU A 557 -2.73 -6.58 24.94
CA LEU A 557 -2.12 -7.74 24.30
C LEU A 557 -2.98 -8.17 23.11
N SER A 558 -2.36 -8.44 21.97
CA SER A 558 -3.04 -9.03 20.82
C SER A 558 -2.34 -10.30 20.37
N HIS A 559 -3.10 -11.39 20.19
CA HIS A 559 -2.53 -12.64 19.71
C HIS A 559 -3.52 -13.56 18.99
N HIS A 560 -3.02 -14.53 18.21
CA HIS A 560 -3.86 -15.41 17.38
C HIS A 560 -4.79 -14.64 16.44
N ILE A 561 -4.23 -13.66 15.73
CA ILE A 561 -4.97 -12.84 14.76
C ILE A 561 -4.63 -13.33 13.34
N GLU A 562 -5.52 -14.12 12.75
CA GLU A 562 -5.24 -14.96 11.57
C GLU A 562 -6.13 -14.58 10.37
N GLY A 563 -5.92 -13.40 9.79
CA GLY A 563 -6.78 -12.85 8.74
C GLY A 563 -6.08 -12.54 7.42
N LEU A 564 -6.78 -11.78 6.56
CA LEU A 564 -6.31 -11.47 5.21
C LEU A 564 -5.25 -10.35 5.18
N TYR A 565 -4.16 -10.61 4.45
CA TYR A 565 -3.28 -9.57 3.91
C TYR A 565 -3.45 -9.42 2.39
N ARG A 566 -3.41 -10.55 1.66
CA ARG A 566 -3.79 -10.64 0.23
C ARG A 566 -4.95 -11.62 0.06
N PHE A 567 -5.84 -11.32 -0.88
CA PHE A 567 -6.98 -12.17 -1.21
C PHE A 567 -6.53 -13.60 -1.56
N ASP A 568 -7.16 -14.60 -0.92
CA ASP A 568 -6.94 -16.04 -1.07
C ASP A 568 -5.49 -16.53 -0.95
N SER A 569 -4.63 -15.75 -0.29
CA SER A 569 -3.23 -16.13 -0.11
C SER A 569 -2.99 -17.08 1.07
N HIS A 570 -3.97 -17.33 1.95
CA HIS A 570 -3.76 -18.01 3.23
C HIS A 570 -3.45 -19.51 3.16
N GLY A 571 -3.96 -20.24 2.18
CA GLY A 571 -3.80 -21.72 2.11
C GLY A 571 -4.73 -22.53 3.00
N ILE A 572 -5.57 -21.88 3.79
CA ILE A 572 -6.67 -22.50 4.54
C ILE A 572 -7.92 -22.70 3.63
N PRO A 573 -8.36 -23.94 3.34
CA PRO A 573 -9.41 -24.22 2.35
C PRO A 573 -10.77 -23.59 2.65
N GLU A 574 -11.20 -23.56 3.90
CA GLU A 574 -12.50 -23.01 4.32
C GLU A 574 -12.60 -21.49 4.21
N TRP A 575 -11.47 -20.78 4.08
CA TRP A 575 -11.43 -19.32 3.92
C TRP A 575 -11.39 -18.87 2.46
N MET A 576 -11.35 -19.80 1.52
CA MET A 576 -11.32 -19.49 0.08
C MET A 576 -12.51 -18.60 -0.31
N GLY A 577 -12.23 -17.47 -0.94
CA GLY A 577 -13.22 -16.46 -1.34
C GLY A 577 -13.68 -15.53 -0.23
N ALA A 578 -13.18 -15.70 1.00
CA ALA A 578 -13.53 -14.82 2.11
C ALA A 578 -12.99 -13.41 1.88
N LYS A 579 -13.76 -12.41 2.36
CA LYS A 579 -13.42 -10.99 2.20
C LYS A 579 -12.88 -10.37 3.48
N GLY A 580 -12.93 -11.10 4.60
CA GLY A 580 -12.67 -10.56 5.92
C GLY A 580 -13.79 -9.61 6.38
N PRO A 581 -13.60 -8.92 7.52
CA PRO A 581 -14.60 -8.01 8.07
C PRO A 581 -14.94 -6.85 7.11
N THR A 582 -16.22 -6.54 6.94
CA THR A 582 -16.73 -5.63 5.89
C THR A 582 -16.59 -4.12 6.17
N ALA A 583 -15.89 -3.71 7.24
CA ALA A 583 -15.85 -2.31 7.69
C ALA A 583 -14.73 -1.47 7.03
N PRO A 584 -14.92 -0.14 6.86
CA PRO A 584 -13.91 0.74 6.28
C PRO A 584 -12.58 0.72 7.05
N GLY A 585 -11.47 0.48 6.34
CA GLY A 585 -10.13 0.52 6.92
C GLY A 585 -9.74 -0.69 7.77
N ALA A 586 -10.60 -1.69 7.92
CA ALA A 586 -10.39 -2.88 8.76
C ALA A 586 -10.30 -4.20 7.96
N ILE A 587 -9.96 -4.13 6.66
CA ILE A 587 -9.87 -5.31 5.78
C ILE A 587 -8.56 -6.08 5.90
N ARG A 588 -7.60 -5.57 6.69
CA ARG A 588 -6.28 -6.17 6.89
C ARG A 588 -6.16 -6.71 8.31
N SER A 589 -5.51 -7.86 8.44
CA SER A 589 -5.39 -8.61 9.69
C SER A 589 -4.34 -8.03 10.63
N TYR A 590 -4.70 -6.93 11.28
CA TYR A 590 -3.87 -6.29 12.30
C TYR A 590 -4.25 -6.79 13.69
N GLY A 591 -3.25 -7.00 14.54
CA GLY A 591 -3.45 -7.17 15.97
C GLY A 591 -3.99 -5.89 16.60
N ILE A 592 -3.25 -4.78 16.48
CA ILE A 592 -3.70 -3.45 16.91
C ILE A 592 -3.58 -2.45 15.77
N HIS A 593 -4.67 -1.75 15.43
CA HIS A 593 -4.68 -0.77 14.35
C HIS A 593 -5.22 0.59 14.79
N ILE A 594 -4.42 1.63 14.52
CA ILE A 594 -4.82 3.04 14.61
C ILE A 594 -4.75 3.67 13.22
N GLY A 595 -5.91 3.96 12.65
CA GLY A 595 -6.07 4.38 11.26
C GLY A 595 -6.41 5.86 11.11
N ARG A 596 -5.60 6.61 10.35
CA ARG A 596 -5.85 8.01 9.93
C ARG A 596 -6.08 8.97 11.11
N ALA A 597 -5.45 8.71 12.25
CA ALA A 597 -5.59 9.49 13.46
C ALA A 597 -4.67 10.73 13.47
N LYS A 598 -4.99 11.72 14.30
CA LYS A 598 -4.10 12.84 14.61
C LYS A 598 -3.91 12.93 16.11
N ASN A 599 -2.66 12.94 16.59
CA ASN A 599 -2.29 12.89 18.01
C ASN A 599 -2.59 11.53 18.65
N ALA A 600 -2.06 10.45 18.08
CA ALA A 600 -2.30 9.10 18.58
C ALA A 600 -1.06 8.50 19.28
N VAL A 601 -1.28 7.69 20.30
CA VAL A 601 -0.24 7.01 21.07
C VAL A 601 -0.57 5.52 21.16
N LEU A 602 0.37 4.67 20.77
CA LEU A 602 0.39 3.25 21.04
C LEU A 602 1.58 2.97 21.96
N ARG A 603 1.35 2.48 23.17
CA ARG A 603 2.46 2.22 24.10
C ARG A 603 2.29 1.02 25.00
N ASP A 604 3.40 0.42 25.44
CA ASP A 604 3.38 -0.68 26.41
C ASP A 604 2.47 -1.85 25.99
N CYS A 605 2.35 -2.09 24.68
CA CYS A 605 1.53 -3.17 24.11
C CYS A 605 2.40 -4.32 23.61
N GLU A 606 1.82 -5.53 23.65
CA GLU A 606 2.42 -6.78 23.17
C GLU A 606 1.62 -7.33 22.00
N MET A 607 2.30 -7.79 20.95
CA MET A 607 1.66 -8.48 19.85
C MET A 607 2.48 -9.66 19.35
N TYR A 608 1.90 -10.85 19.44
CA TYR A 608 2.49 -12.10 18.93
C TYR A 608 1.48 -12.96 18.19
N GLN A 609 1.94 -13.88 17.33
CA GLN A 609 1.06 -14.76 16.53
C GLN A 609 -0.06 -14.01 15.79
N CYS A 610 0.22 -12.78 15.36
CA CYS A 610 -0.67 -11.99 14.52
C CYS A 610 -0.17 -12.01 13.07
N SER A 611 -1.11 -12.01 12.13
CA SER A 611 -0.81 -11.86 10.70
C SER A 611 -0.16 -10.53 10.40
N SER A 612 -0.37 -9.50 11.22
CA SER A 612 0.43 -8.28 11.30
C SER A 612 0.29 -7.75 12.72
N GLY A 613 1.41 -7.53 13.42
CA GLY A 613 1.38 -7.13 14.83
C GLY A 613 0.57 -5.85 15.05
N PHE A 614 0.91 -4.77 14.33
CA PHE A 614 0.16 -3.52 14.38
C PHE A 614 0.20 -2.71 13.09
N ALA A 615 -0.71 -1.75 12.98
CA ALA A 615 -0.63 -0.70 11.97
C ALA A 615 -0.95 0.67 12.56
N VAL A 616 -0.11 1.67 12.26
CA VAL A 616 -0.35 3.08 12.63
C VAL A 616 -0.25 3.96 11.39
N SER A 617 -1.25 4.81 11.19
CA SER A 617 -1.30 5.80 10.10
C SER A 617 -1.92 7.11 10.56
N GLY A 618 -1.60 8.20 9.87
CA GLY A 618 -2.08 9.54 10.17
C GLY A 618 -0.96 10.51 10.44
N LYS A 619 -1.13 11.41 11.42
CA LYS A 619 -0.20 12.50 11.74
C LYS A 619 0.00 12.64 13.24
N ASP A 620 1.16 13.11 13.70
CA ASP A 620 1.41 13.31 15.14
C ASP A 620 1.23 12.02 15.95
N THR A 621 1.91 10.95 15.56
CA THR A 621 1.74 9.64 16.20
C THR A 621 2.96 9.22 16.98
N PHE A 622 2.75 8.52 18.08
CA PHE A 622 3.79 8.00 18.96
C PHE A 622 3.59 6.51 19.15
N VAL A 623 4.61 5.72 18.82
CA VAL A 623 4.67 4.29 19.08
C VAL A 623 5.83 4.07 20.04
N SER A 624 5.57 3.66 21.28
CA SER A 624 6.61 3.64 22.32
C SER A 624 6.56 2.37 23.13
N ARG A 625 7.69 1.73 23.41
CA ARG A 625 7.73 0.56 24.30
C ARG A 625 6.78 -0.57 23.87
N VAL A 626 6.65 -0.78 22.56
CA VAL A 626 5.88 -1.89 22.00
C VAL A 626 6.80 -3.11 21.89
N PHE A 627 6.32 -4.28 22.32
CA PHE A 627 6.96 -5.56 22.07
C PHE A 627 6.17 -6.33 20.99
N CYS A 628 6.76 -6.47 19.81
CA CYS A 628 6.16 -7.12 18.66
C CYS A 628 7.04 -8.30 18.26
N HIS A 629 6.55 -9.52 18.40
CA HIS A 629 7.38 -10.71 18.24
C HIS A 629 6.60 -11.92 17.74
N ASP A 630 7.25 -12.96 17.22
CA ASP A 630 6.61 -14.25 16.91
C ASP A 630 5.34 -14.16 16.04
N ASN A 631 5.25 -13.13 15.20
CA ASN A 631 4.08 -12.87 14.37
C ASN A 631 4.23 -13.64 13.06
N TYR A 632 3.25 -14.45 12.70
CA TYR A 632 3.28 -15.23 11.46
C TYR A 632 2.00 -14.98 10.68
N ALA A 633 2.06 -15.22 9.37
CA ALA A 633 0.86 -15.28 8.56
C ALA A 633 0.92 -16.50 7.65
N HIS A 634 -0.17 -17.25 7.62
CA HIS A 634 -0.33 -18.37 6.71
C HIS A 634 -0.14 -17.85 5.28
N ASN A 635 0.99 -18.12 4.63
CA ASN A 635 1.26 -17.76 3.24
C ASN A 635 1.04 -16.27 2.85
N THR A 636 1.04 -15.35 3.83
CA THR A 636 0.91 -13.91 3.57
C THR A 636 2.12 -13.14 4.10
N SER A 637 2.01 -11.83 4.37
CA SER A 637 3.14 -10.92 4.67
C SER A 637 2.97 -10.32 6.07
N PRO A 638 3.41 -11.02 7.13
CA PRO A 638 3.42 -10.53 8.49
C PRO A 638 4.57 -9.57 8.73
N HIS A 639 4.21 -8.32 8.94
CA HIS A 639 5.05 -7.31 9.56
C HIS A 639 4.16 -6.18 10.09
N PRO A 640 4.61 -5.44 11.11
CA PRO A 640 3.92 -4.22 11.51
C PRO A 640 4.10 -3.11 10.46
N PHE A 641 3.16 -2.16 10.45
CA PHE A 641 3.14 -1.02 9.51
C PHE A 641 3.16 0.31 10.24
N ASN A 642 3.99 1.24 9.76
CA ASN A 642 3.90 2.64 10.15
C ASN A 642 3.94 3.54 8.92
N THR A 643 2.80 4.16 8.61
CA THR A 643 2.64 5.09 7.47
C THR A 643 2.26 6.49 7.94
N ALA A 644 2.55 6.81 9.20
CA ALA A 644 2.26 8.11 9.78
C ALA A 644 3.36 9.14 9.49
N SER A 645 2.95 10.41 9.38
CA SER A 645 3.84 11.56 9.21
C SER A 645 3.94 12.37 10.51
N ARG A 646 5.05 13.09 10.71
CA ARG A 646 5.38 13.74 11.99
C ARG A 646 5.18 12.75 13.15
N SER A 647 5.93 11.64 13.07
CA SER A 647 5.73 10.44 13.86
C SER A 647 7.00 10.05 14.60
N TRP A 648 6.85 9.47 15.79
CA TRP A 648 7.93 8.99 16.63
C TRP A 648 7.70 7.53 16.98
N MET A 649 8.73 6.72 16.81
CA MET A 649 8.77 5.34 17.23
C MET A 649 9.99 5.14 18.12
N THR A 650 9.77 4.86 19.40
CA THR A 650 10.85 4.92 20.39
C THR A 650 10.83 3.72 21.32
N ASP A 651 12.00 3.14 21.57
CA ASP A 651 12.18 2.10 22.59
C ASP A 651 11.26 0.88 22.36
N CYS A 652 11.03 0.53 21.09
CA CYS A 652 10.25 -0.65 20.71
C CYS A 652 11.16 -1.84 20.43
N VAL A 653 10.67 -3.05 20.73
CA VAL A 653 11.37 -4.31 20.47
C VAL A 653 10.60 -5.07 19.39
N PHE A 654 11.25 -5.30 18.26
CA PHE A 654 10.79 -6.13 17.16
C PHE A 654 11.67 -7.38 17.14
N ASP A 655 11.20 -8.48 17.71
CA ASP A 655 11.95 -9.74 17.79
C ASP A 655 11.26 -10.80 16.95
N ALA A 656 11.76 -11.02 15.74
CA ALA A 656 11.10 -11.85 14.74
C ALA A 656 9.61 -11.45 14.55
N SER A 657 9.36 -10.14 14.46
CA SER A 657 8.02 -9.54 14.30
C SER A 657 7.35 -9.87 12.96
N GLY A 658 8.02 -10.61 12.08
CA GLY A 658 7.49 -11.19 10.86
C GLY A 658 8.01 -12.62 10.64
N TRP A 659 7.79 -13.52 11.59
CA TRP A 659 8.40 -14.85 11.70
C TRP A 659 8.31 -15.76 10.46
N HIS A 660 7.14 -15.97 9.86
CA HIS A 660 7.02 -16.91 8.73
C HIS A 660 5.99 -16.47 7.69
N ALA A 661 6.40 -16.51 6.42
CA ALA A 661 5.67 -15.97 5.29
C ALA A 661 6.18 -16.47 3.92
N SER A 662 5.29 -16.45 2.92
CA SER A 662 5.65 -16.70 1.52
C SER A 662 5.86 -15.41 0.70
N ALA A 663 5.53 -14.26 1.29
CA ALA A 663 5.73 -12.92 0.75
C ALA A 663 6.64 -12.10 1.66
N GLY A 664 7.07 -10.90 1.22
CA GLY A 664 8.03 -10.05 1.95
C GLY A 664 7.73 -9.87 3.44
N THR A 665 8.73 -10.01 4.31
CA THR A 665 8.58 -9.87 5.77
C THR A 665 9.70 -9.04 6.34
N MET A 666 9.41 -8.18 7.30
CA MET A 666 10.38 -7.24 7.85
C MET A 666 10.08 -6.99 9.33
N GLY A 667 11.06 -6.49 10.07
CA GLY A 667 10.86 -5.99 11.42
C GLY A 667 9.76 -4.92 11.48
N ILE A 668 9.76 -4.00 10.51
CA ILE A 668 8.67 -3.05 10.23
C ILE A 668 8.70 -2.58 8.77
N MET A 669 7.52 -2.38 8.18
CA MET A 669 7.36 -1.72 6.87
C MET A 669 6.93 -0.25 7.04
N LEU A 670 7.61 0.62 6.30
CA LEU A 670 7.43 2.06 6.26
C LEU A 670 7.01 2.50 4.85
N SER A 671 6.04 3.40 4.74
CA SER A 671 5.60 3.92 3.45
C SER A 671 5.07 5.34 3.58
N SER A 672 5.56 6.22 2.70
CA SER A 672 5.16 7.63 2.60
C SER A 672 5.32 8.43 3.90
N ASN A 673 6.26 8.05 4.76
CA ASN A 673 6.51 8.73 6.02
C ASN A 673 7.20 10.09 5.76
N ASN A 674 6.62 11.17 6.28
CA ASN A 674 7.21 12.51 6.22
C ASN A 674 7.51 13.01 7.62
N GLY A 675 8.78 13.16 8.00
CA GLY A 675 9.17 13.50 9.37
C GLY A 675 8.95 12.32 10.33
N LEU A 676 9.71 11.23 10.19
CA LEU A 676 9.66 10.07 11.06
C LEU A 676 10.94 9.98 11.89
N VAL A 677 10.81 9.79 13.20
CA VAL A 677 11.93 9.48 14.10
C VAL A 677 11.78 8.06 14.62
N ILE A 678 12.79 7.23 14.41
CA ILE A 678 12.93 5.92 15.02
C ILE A 678 14.14 5.99 15.95
N ARG A 679 13.93 5.84 17.26
CA ARG A 679 15.01 5.96 18.24
C ARG A 679 15.02 4.84 19.27
N GLY A 680 16.20 4.28 19.55
CA GLY A 680 16.34 3.30 20.63
C GLY A 680 15.56 2.01 20.42
N CYS A 681 15.15 1.72 19.19
CA CYS A 681 14.40 0.51 18.85
C CYS A 681 15.35 -0.64 18.51
N HIS A 682 14.87 -1.87 18.74
CA HIS A 682 15.61 -3.09 18.47
C HIS A 682 14.89 -3.93 17.42
N PHE A 683 15.63 -4.37 16.40
CA PHE A 683 15.16 -5.22 15.31
C PHE A 683 16.01 -6.50 15.29
N LEU A 684 15.44 -7.59 15.79
CA LEU A 684 16.18 -8.76 16.26
C LEU A 684 15.65 -10.04 15.61
N ASN A 685 16.56 -10.95 15.31
CA ASN A 685 16.31 -12.38 15.05
C ASN A 685 15.27 -12.70 13.97
N GLN A 686 15.06 -11.83 12.99
CA GLN A 686 14.15 -12.14 11.89
C GLN A 686 14.62 -13.41 11.15
N PRO A 687 13.82 -14.50 11.14
CA PRO A 687 14.31 -15.81 10.71
C PRO A 687 14.26 -15.97 9.18
N ASP A 688 15.03 -16.92 8.65
CA ASP A 688 14.92 -17.33 7.25
C ASP A 688 13.77 -18.32 7.04
N SER A 689 12.57 -17.77 6.89
CA SER A 689 11.37 -18.46 6.43
C SER A 689 11.26 -18.64 4.90
N GLY A 690 12.30 -18.35 4.11
CA GLY A 690 12.23 -18.39 2.64
C GLY A 690 11.54 -17.20 1.95
N SER A 691 11.11 -16.18 2.70
CA SER A 691 10.64 -14.89 2.17
C SER A 691 11.80 -14.10 1.54
N PRO A 692 11.55 -13.20 0.57
CA PRO A 692 12.61 -12.45 -0.13
C PRO A 692 13.33 -11.40 0.73
N ASP A 693 12.70 -10.85 1.77
CA ASP A 693 13.24 -9.66 2.48
C ASP A 693 13.88 -10.05 3.82
N GLN A 694 13.09 -10.21 4.89
CA GLN A 694 13.44 -10.72 6.23
C GLN A 694 14.46 -9.87 7.00
N GLY A 695 14.42 -8.56 6.77
CA GLY A 695 15.28 -7.58 7.42
C GLY A 695 14.64 -6.82 8.58
N GLY A 696 15.29 -5.74 9.02
CA GLY A 696 14.84 -4.91 10.14
C GLY A 696 13.82 -3.83 9.74
N ILE A 697 14.25 -2.83 8.99
CA ILE A 697 13.39 -1.74 8.49
C ILE A 697 13.28 -1.81 6.97
N ASP A 698 12.07 -1.72 6.45
CA ASP A 698 11.80 -1.57 5.03
C ASP A 698 11.18 -0.21 4.74
N PHE A 699 11.93 0.65 4.07
CA PHE A 699 11.39 1.82 3.40
C PHE A 699 10.83 1.41 2.04
N GLU A 700 9.58 0.95 2.04
CA GLU A 700 8.92 0.34 0.87
C GLU A 700 8.74 1.33 -0.28
N ASN A 701 8.30 2.55 0.03
CA ASN A 701 8.17 3.64 -0.93
C ASN A 701 7.94 5.00 -0.27
N ASP A 702 8.33 6.04 -0.99
CA ASP A 702 8.04 7.47 -0.82
C ASP A 702 8.25 8.03 0.60
N GLY A 703 8.13 9.34 0.73
CA GLY A 703 8.37 10.03 1.98
C GLY A 703 9.73 10.72 2.02
N GLU A 704 9.91 11.51 3.08
CA GLU A 704 11.01 12.44 3.22
C GLU A 704 11.31 12.68 4.71
N ASN A 705 12.57 12.94 5.04
CA ASN A 705 12.99 13.36 6.38
C ASN A 705 12.74 12.27 7.44
N CYS A 706 13.47 11.16 7.34
CA CYS A 706 13.42 10.07 8.30
C CYS A 706 14.73 9.98 9.07
N LEU A 707 14.67 9.89 10.40
CA LEU A 707 15.81 9.71 11.29
C LEU A 707 15.74 8.34 11.95
N ILE A 708 16.82 7.57 11.84
CA ILE A 708 17.05 6.32 12.55
C ILE A 708 18.25 6.58 13.47
N GLU A 709 18.05 6.50 14.78
CA GLU A 709 19.06 6.91 15.76
C GLU A 709 19.13 5.95 16.96
N GLU A 710 20.31 5.57 17.42
CA GLU A 710 20.47 4.70 18.61
C GLU A 710 19.73 3.36 18.51
N CYS A 711 19.42 2.90 17.31
CA CYS A 711 18.74 1.62 17.09
C CYS A 711 19.76 0.46 17.08
N THR A 712 19.28 -0.74 17.37
CA THR A 712 20.07 -1.98 17.31
C THR A 712 19.44 -2.95 16.33
N PHE A 713 20.21 -3.41 15.36
CA PHE A 713 19.83 -4.43 14.38
C PHE A 713 20.72 -5.65 14.61
N ARG A 714 20.14 -6.80 14.88
CA ARG A 714 20.92 -8.01 15.19
C ARG A 714 20.31 -9.26 14.59
N ASN A 715 21.15 -10.08 13.97
CA ASN A 715 20.82 -11.46 13.58
C ASN A 715 19.55 -11.58 12.70
N ASN A 716 19.31 -10.62 11.82
CA ASN A 716 18.22 -10.71 10.84
C ASN A 716 18.67 -11.50 9.60
N ALA A 717 17.80 -12.34 9.03
CA ALA A 717 18.08 -13.11 7.83
C ALA A 717 18.30 -12.24 6.59
N GLY A 718 17.63 -11.09 6.52
CA GLY A 718 17.82 -10.03 5.52
C GLY A 718 18.53 -8.80 6.06
N ALA A 719 18.59 -7.75 5.23
CA ALA A 719 19.30 -6.52 5.56
C ALA A 719 18.74 -5.83 6.82
N ALA A 720 19.59 -5.15 7.59
CA ALA A 720 19.12 -4.36 8.72
C ALA A 720 18.17 -3.26 8.25
N ILE A 721 18.50 -2.58 7.15
CA ILE A 721 17.66 -1.52 6.56
C ILE A 721 17.64 -1.68 5.04
N GLU A 722 16.45 -1.71 4.46
CA GLU A 722 16.21 -1.64 3.02
C GLU A 722 15.59 -0.30 2.64
N VAL A 723 16.10 0.31 1.57
CA VAL A 723 15.50 1.48 0.91
C VAL A 723 15.01 1.04 -0.46
N LEU A 724 13.74 0.62 -0.49
CA LEU A 724 13.07 0.12 -1.68
C LEU A 724 12.36 1.23 -2.45
N GLY A 725 11.98 0.88 -3.67
CA GLY A 725 11.21 1.70 -4.58
C GLY A 725 11.06 0.95 -5.89
N LEU A 726 10.26 -0.12 -5.93
CA LEU A 726 10.20 -1.01 -7.10
C LEU A 726 9.55 -0.33 -8.31
N VAL A 727 8.41 0.32 -8.07
CA VAL A 727 7.60 1.03 -9.08
C VAL A 727 7.15 2.40 -8.59
N SER A 728 7.65 2.83 -7.42
CA SER A 728 7.32 4.07 -6.74
C SER A 728 8.60 4.75 -6.27
N PRO A 729 8.60 6.08 -6.10
CA PRO A 729 9.79 6.80 -5.67
C PRO A 729 10.31 6.25 -4.34
N GLN A 730 11.64 6.16 -4.20
CA GLN A 730 12.26 5.82 -2.92
C GLN A 730 12.14 6.97 -1.91
N THR A 731 12.18 6.62 -0.63
CA THR A 731 12.27 7.58 0.49
C THR A 731 13.51 8.46 0.37
N ARG A 732 13.38 9.75 0.72
CA ARG A 732 14.44 10.77 0.58
C ARG A 732 14.81 11.35 1.94
N ASN A 733 15.99 11.97 2.02
CA ASN A 733 16.48 12.63 3.23
C ASN A 733 16.45 11.69 4.45
N VAL A 734 17.02 10.50 4.27
CA VAL A 734 17.13 9.49 5.34
C VAL A 734 18.44 9.68 6.09
N HIS A 735 18.38 9.79 7.41
CA HIS A 735 19.54 9.94 8.28
C HIS A 735 19.64 8.75 9.22
N ILE A 736 20.69 7.95 9.06
CA ILE A 736 20.96 6.75 9.88
C ILE A 736 22.19 7.05 10.72
N ARG A 737 22.03 7.18 12.04
CA ARG A 737 23.13 7.60 12.91
C ARG A 737 23.21 6.87 14.23
N ARG A 738 24.44 6.69 14.73
CA ARG A 738 24.69 6.11 16.06
C ARG A 738 23.92 4.81 16.29
N CYS A 739 23.82 3.94 15.30
CA CYS A 739 23.15 2.63 15.42
C CYS A 739 24.18 1.51 15.58
N ARG A 740 23.73 0.37 16.16
CA ARG A 740 24.47 -0.89 16.20
C ARG A 740 23.95 -1.83 15.12
N PHE A 741 24.85 -2.32 14.27
CA PHE A 741 24.57 -3.36 13.27
C PHE A 741 25.38 -4.61 13.63
N ASP A 742 24.73 -5.65 14.09
CA ASP A 742 25.37 -6.89 14.56
C ASP A 742 24.90 -8.09 13.71
N ARG A 743 25.66 -8.37 12.66
CA ARG A 743 25.55 -9.57 11.83
C ARG A 743 24.15 -9.79 11.27
N ASN A 744 23.65 -8.82 10.52
CA ASN A 744 22.42 -8.99 9.76
C ASN A 744 22.70 -9.54 8.36
N ASN A 745 21.63 -9.80 7.63
CA ASN A 745 21.64 -10.41 6.31
C ASN A 745 22.33 -11.78 6.26
N THR A 746 22.07 -12.60 7.29
CA THR A 746 22.69 -13.92 7.44
C THR A 746 22.36 -14.87 6.28
N SER A 747 21.24 -14.63 5.58
CA SER A 747 20.80 -15.39 4.40
C SER A 747 21.02 -14.68 3.05
N ARG A 748 21.71 -13.52 3.03
CA ARG A 748 22.09 -12.78 1.81
C ARG A 748 20.90 -12.40 0.91
N LYS A 749 19.79 -12.01 1.54
CA LYS A 749 18.55 -11.57 0.92
C LYS A 749 18.74 -10.19 0.26
N ASN A 750 18.11 -9.99 -0.90
CA ASN A 750 18.07 -8.73 -1.68
C ASN A 750 19.41 -7.98 -1.91
N GLY A 751 20.55 -8.67 -1.82
CA GLY A 751 21.90 -8.10 -1.94
C GLY A 751 22.62 -8.15 -0.58
N PRO A 752 23.88 -8.65 -0.50
CA PRO A 752 24.50 -8.99 0.78
C PRO A 752 25.01 -7.73 1.49
N SER A 753 24.11 -6.95 2.10
CA SER A 753 24.50 -5.79 2.91
C SER A 753 23.65 -5.59 4.16
N GLU A 754 24.22 -4.88 5.15
CA GLU A 754 23.50 -4.37 6.31
C GLU A 754 22.49 -3.29 5.89
N ILE A 755 22.92 -2.34 5.05
CA ILE A 755 22.08 -1.27 4.50
C ILE A 755 22.03 -1.39 2.98
N GLN A 756 20.86 -1.78 2.45
CA GLN A 756 20.64 -1.99 1.02
C GLN A 756 19.78 -0.85 0.43
N VAL A 757 20.35 -0.07 -0.47
CA VAL A 757 19.59 0.87 -1.31
C VAL A 757 19.27 0.19 -2.64
N TRP A 758 17.98 -0.01 -2.91
CA TRP A 758 17.52 -0.67 -4.13
C TRP A 758 17.82 0.17 -5.38
N GLY A 759 17.95 -0.51 -6.51
CA GLY A 759 18.13 0.07 -7.84
C GLY A 759 19.16 -0.71 -8.65
N GLU A 760 19.08 -0.60 -9.97
CA GLU A 760 20.13 -1.02 -10.90
C GLU A 760 20.56 0.20 -11.73
N SER A 761 21.66 0.08 -12.49
CA SER A 761 22.24 1.23 -13.23
C SER A 761 21.28 1.91 -14.23
N ASP A 762 20.25 1.21 -14.67
CA ASP A 762 19.22 1.65 -15.62
C ASP A 762 17.86 1.97 -14.96
N ALA A 763 17.75 1.86 -13.63
CA ALA A 763 16.51 2.15 -12.92
C ALA A 763 16.05 3.60 -13.18
N PRO A 764 14.73 3.85 -13.38
CA PRO A 764 14.23 5.18 -13.64
C PRO A 764 14.57 6.15 -12.50
N ARG A 765 15.07 7.34 -12.84
CA ARG A 765 15.40 8.38 -11.83
C ARG A 765 14.20 8.91 -11.04
N SER A 766 12.98 8.68 -11.51
CA SER A 766 11.75 8.98 -10.75
C SER A 766 11.47 7.95 -9.65
N VAL A 767 12.17 6.82 -9.70
CA VAL A 767 12.04 5.69 -8.80
C VAL A 767 13.28 5.61 -7.92
N ALA A 768 14.46 5.36 -8.51
CA ALA A 768 15.76 5.43 -7.85
C ALA A 768 16.16 6.90 -7.61
N CYS A 769 15.66 7.48 -6.54
CA CYS A 769 15.82 8.91 -6.21
C CYS A 769 16.12 9.18 -4.74
N SER A 770 16.47 8.14 -3.97
CA SER A 770 16.75 8.27 -2.55
C SER A 770 18.01 9.10 -2.30
N ASN A 771 18.09 9.66 -1.10
CA ASN A 771 19.32 10.27 -0.61
C ASN A 771 19.37 10.19 0.92
N GLY A 772 20.58 10.25 1.46
CA GLY A 772 20.76 10.07 2.89
C GLY A 772 22.18 10.26 3.40
N LEU A 773 22.30 10.28 4.73
CA LEU A 773 23.56 10.28 5.45
C LEU A 773 23.57 9.09 6.41
N ILE A 774 24.64 8.28 6.33
CA ILE A 774 24.91 7.17 7.25
C ILE A 774 26.12 7.59 8.08
N GLU A 775 25.90 8.00 9.33
CA GLU A 775 26.96 8.57 10.17
C GLU A 775 27.15 7.90 11.54
N ASP A 776 28.40 7.81 11.99
CA ASP A 776 28.76 7.41 13.36
C ASP A 776 28.09 6.10 13.82
N ASN A 777 27.89 5.14 12.92
CA ASN A 777 27.36 3.83 13.27
C ASN A 777 28.48 2.84 13.61
N GLY A 778 28.16 1.81 14.40
CA GLY A 778 29.04 0.69 14.67
C GLY A 778 28.52 -0.59 14.02
N TYR A 779 29.41 -1.40 13.44
CA TYR A 779 28.98 -2.64 12.79
C TYR A 779 29.93 -3.82 12.95
N VAL A 780 29.36 -5.02 13.07
CA VAL A 780 30.02 -6.33 12.95
C VAL A 780 29.34 -7.07 11.82
N LEU A 781 30.08 -7.51 10.80
CA LEU A 781 29.50 -8.08 9.58
C LEU A 781 29.53 -9.61 9.59
N VAL A 782 28.54 -10.20 8.90
CA VAL A 782 28.65 -11.58 8.44
C VAL A 782 29.69 -11.64 7.31
N PRO A 783 30.56 -12.67 7.24
CA PRO A 783 31.50 -12.82 6.13
C PRO A 783 30.82 -12.79 4.74
N GLY A 784 31.26 -11.85 3.91
CA GLY A 784 30.72 -11.62 2.56
C GLY A 784 29.46 -10.75 2.52
N VAL A 785 29.08 -10.12 3.63
CA VAL A 785 28.07 -9.07 3.71
C VAL A 785 28.78 -7.72 3.85
N ASP A 786 28.43 -6.77 2.98
CA ASP A 786 28.93 -5.39 3.02
C ASP A 786 28.16 -4.55 4.04
N PHE A 787 28.77 -3.48 4.55
CA PHE A 787 28.04 -2.56 5.42
C PHE A 787 26.96 -1.76 4.65
N TYR A 788 27.24 -1.38 3.40
CA TYR A 788 26.35 -0.53 2.62
C TYR A 788 26.49 -0.79 1.13
N VAL A 789 25.35 -0.87 0.41
CA VAL A 789 25.31 -1.02 -1.04
C VAL A 789 24.31 -0.04 -1.68
N ASN A 790 24.76 0.63 -2.75
CA ASN A 790 23.94 1.41 -3.67
C ASN A 790 24.40 1.19 -5.11
N ARG A 791 23.57 0.51 -5.91
CA ARG A 791 23.88 0.16 -7.30
C ARG A 791 23.47 1.22 -8.32
N SER A 792 22.82 2.31 -7.87
CA SER A 792 22.40 3.43 -8.73
C SER A 792 22.97 4.78 -8.23
N PRO A 793 24.30 4.92 -8.02
CA PRO A 793 24.89 6.10 -7.39
C PRO A 793 24.74 7.39 -8.21
N SER A 794 24.38 7.30 -9.49
CA SER A 794 24.12 8.47 -10.34
C SER A 794 22.76 9.13 -10.08
N SER A 795 21.85 8.43 -9.39
CA SER A 795 20.49 8.89 -9.10
C SER A 795 20.14 8.84 -7.61
N ASN A 796 20.76 7.91 -6.87
CA ASN A 796 20.71 7.80 -5.43
C ASN A 796 21.94 8.45 -4.80
N ASP A 797 21.74 9.46 -3.95
CA ASP A 797 22.81 10.32 -3.42
C ASP A 797 22.99 10.11 -1.92
N TRP A 798 23.94 9.26 -1.53
CA TRP A 798 24.17 8.86 -0.15
C TRP A 798 25.62 9.09 0.26
N SER A 799 25.80 9.58 1.48
CA SER A 799 27.12 9.84 2.07
C SER A 799 27.33 9.00 3.32
N LEU A 800 28.58 8.59 3.56
CA LEU A 800 29.02 7.88 4.76
C LEU A 800 30.02 8.75 5.54
N ALA A 801 29.88 8.82 6.86
CA ALA A 801 30.81 9.55 7.73
C ALA A 801 31.00 8.84 9.08
N GLY A 802 32.23 8.69 9.59
CA GLY A 802 32.46 8.23 10.97
C GLY A 802 32.02 6.80 11.35
N ASN A 803 31.50 6.00 10.41
CA ASN A 803 31.10 4.61 10.68
C ASN A 803 32.32 3.73 10.98
N ARG A 804 32.17 2.79 11.92
CA ARG A 804 33.27 1.99 12.46
C ARG A 804 32.95 0.50 12.47
N SER A 805 33.82 -0.31 11.87
CA SER A 805 33.78 -1.77 11.98
C SER A 805 34.35 -2.25 13.32
N PHE A 806 33.86 -3.38 13.79
CA PHE A 806 34.40 -4.13 14.92
C PHE A 806 34.53 -5.60 14.56
N ASP A 807 35.46 -6.29 15.20
CA ASP A 807 35.65 -7.73 15.00
C ASP A 807 34.65 -8.56 15.81
N PHE A 808 34.25 -8.05 16.98
CA PHE A 808 33.40 -8.76 17.93
C PHE A 808 32.21 -7.91 18.44
N PRO A 809 31.02 -8.52 18.64
CA PRO A 809 29.84 -7.83 19.19
C PRO A 809 30.08 -7.15 20.54
N GLU A 810 30.94 -7.71 21.39
CA GLU A 810 31.26 -7.17 22.71
C GLU A 810 32.01 -5.83 22.61
N GLU A 811 32.80 -5.63 21.55
CA GLU A 811 33.48 -4.36 21.28
C GLU A 811 32.50 -3.32 20.76
N LEU A 812 31.60 -3.73 19.85
CA LEU A 812 30.51 -2.91 19.35
C LEU A 812 29.64 -2.41 20.52
N ASN A 813 29.23 -3.31 21.41
CA ASN A 813 28.40 -2.98 22.58
C ASN A 813 29.12 -2.04 23.55
N ARG A 814 30.43 -2.18 23.76
CA ARG A 814 31.22 -1.25 24.60
C ARG A 814 31.35 0.14 23.97
N ALA A 815 31.47 0.23 22.65
CA ALA A 815 31.59 1.49 21.93
C ALA A 815 30.25 2.24 21.80
N TYR A 816 29.14 1.50 21.78
CA TYR A 816 27.77 2.00 21.69
C TYR A 816 26.92 1.40 22.82
N PRO A 817 27.07 1.90 24.06
CA PRO A 817 26.47 1.31 25.26
C PRO A 817 24.98 1.68 25.38
N PHE A 818 24.19 1.36 24.35
CA PHE A 818 22.74 1.47 24.38
C PHE A 818 22.17 0.34 25.24
N GLU A 819 21.10 0.64 25.95
CA GLU A 819 20.39 -0.36 26.75
C GLU A 819 19.76 -1.42 25.84
N ASP A 820 19.97 -2.70 26.17
CA ASP A 820 19.38 -3.84 25.47
C ASP A 820 18.07 -4.27 26.17
N PRO A 821 17.10 -4.86 25.44
CA PRO A 821 15.93 -5.44 26.07
C PRO A 821 16.36 -6.61 26.96
N PRO A 822 15.73 -6.80 28.13
CA PRO A 822 16.09 -7.91 29.01
C PRO A 822 15.74 -9.25 28.37
N GLU A 823 16.68 -10.19 28.35
CA GLU A 823 16.43 -11.57 27.95
C GLU A 823 15.70 -12.28 29.10
N VAL A 824 14.55 -12.87 28.80
CA VAL A 824 13.72 -13.59 29.77
C VAL A 824 13.41 -14.98 29.22
N SER A 825 13.56 -15.99 30.06
CA SER A 825 13.18 -17.37 29.75
C SER A 825 12.44 -17.97 30.94
N VAL A 826 11.25 -18.54 30.72
CA VAL A 826 10.48 -19.26 31.74
C VAL A 826 10.63 -20.77 31.59
N CYS A 827 10.22 -21.53 32.61
CA CYS A 827 10.26 -22.99 32.57
C CYS A 827 9.41 -23.58 31.43
N PRO A 828 9.74 -24.78 30.92
CA PRO A 828 8.88 -25.53 29.99
C PRO A 828 7.48 -25.76 30.57
N GLU A 829 6.56 -26.25 29.74
CA GLU A 829 5.20 -26.56 30.19
C GLU A 829 5.19 -27.53 31.38
N VAL A 830 4.31 -27.24 32.34
CA VAL A 830 4.25 -27.94 33.62
C VAL A 830 2.98 -28.79 33.68
N TRP A 831 3.14 -30.09 33.94
CA TRP A 831 2.05 -31.05 34.08
C TRP A 831 1.97 -31.53 35.53
N ILE A 832 0.86 -31.22 36.21
CA ILE A 832 0.68 -31.53 37.64
C ILE A 832 -0.68 -32.15 37.92
N ASP A 833 -0.72 -33.11 38.84
CA ASP A 833 -1.95 -33.73 39.34
C ASP A 833 -2.38 -33.16 40.71
N SER A 834 -1.84 -31.97 41.02
CA SER A 834 -2.12 -31.17 42.21
C SER A 834 -2.51 -29.75 41.81
N PHE A 835 -2.95 -28.93 42.78
CA PHE A 835 -3.40 -27.56 42.54
C PHE A 835 -2.30 -26.49 42.78
N GLU A 836 -1.04 -26.89 42.89
CA GLU A 836 0.10 -25.98 43.08
C GLU A 836 1.25 -26.36 42.13
N ALA A 837 1.81 -25.37 41.43
CA ALA A 837 3.01 -25.51 40.60
C ALA A 837 4.12 -24.58 41.09
N ALA A 838 5.38 -25.03 40.96
CA ALA A 838 6.52 -24.13 41.02
C ALA A 838 6.85 -23.63 39.61
N LEU A 839 7.00 -22.33 39.45
CA LEU A 839 7.36 -21.65 38.22
C LEU A 839 8.75 -21.03 38.39
N PHE A 840 9.61 -21.22 37.40
CA PHE A 840 10.99 -20.76 37.41
C PHE A 840 11.26 -19.92 36.18
N ALA A 841 12.09 -18.89 36.34
CA ALA A 841 12.54 -18.07 35.23
C ALA A 841 14.00 -17.66 35.40
N ASN A 842 14.63 -17.33 34.28
CA ASN A 842 15.95 -16.73 34.21
C ASN A 842 15.85 -15.39 33.47
N VAL A 843 16.54 -14.38 33.99
CA VAL A 843 16.68 -13.05 33.37
C VAL A 843 18.13 -12.62 33.42
N ASP A 844 18.63 -12.04 32.33
CA ASP A 844 20.03 -11.62 32.20
C ASP A 844 20.34 -10.27 32.88
N ASP A 845 19.35 -9.39 33.02
CA ASP A 845 19.47 -8.12 33.73
C ASP A 845 18.84 -8.18 35.14
N PRO A 846 19.65 -8.16 36.22
CA PRO A 846 19.13 -8.24 37.60
C PRO A 846 18.38 -6.98 38.06
N ARG A 847 18.37 -5.90 37.28
CA ARG A 847 17.74 -4.61 37.64
C ARG A 847 16.28 -4.49 37.15
N VAL A 848 15.78 -5.50 36.44
CA VAL A 848 14.43 -5.46 35.87
C VAL A 848 13.35 -5.53 36.94
N LYS A 849 12.19 -4.94 36.62
CA LYS A 849 10.93 -5.22 37.31
C LYS A 849 10.30 -6.46 36.68
N LEU A 850 9.95 -7.41 37.53
CA LEU A 850 9.31 -8.66 37.15
C LEU A 850 7.82 -8.62 37.42
N SER A 851 7.01 -9.24 36.57
CA SER A 851 5.58 -9.41 36.81
C SER A 851 5.06 -10.67 36.14
N TRP A 852 4.69 -11.67 36.94
CA TRP A 852 3.89 -12.80 36.50
C TRP A 852 2.44 -12.38 36.30
N GLU A 853 1.84 -12.80 35.19
CA GLU A 853 0.41 -12.69 34.97
C GLU A 853 -0.15 -13.96 34.32
N GLN A 854 -1.44 -14.21 34.58
CA GLN A 854 -2.21 -15.19 33.84
C GLN A 854 -2.77 -14.54 32.57
N THR A 855 -2.56 -15.19 31.42
CA THR A 855 -3.12 -14.75 30.14
C THR A 855 -4.35 -15.55 29.77
N GLU A 856 -4.41 -16.85 30.09
CA GLU A 856 -5.57 -17.71 29.82
C GLU A 856 -5.78 -18.73 30.94
N GLY A 857 -7.01 -19.23 31.08
CA GLY A 857 -7.33 -20.40 31.90
C GLY A 857 -8.77 -20.41 32.41
N PRO A 858 -9.23 -21.53 32.97
CA PRO A 858 -10.61 -21.71 33.44
C PRO A 858 -10.93 -21.01 34.76
N ALA A 859 -9.91 -20.60 35.53
CA ALA A 859 -10.06 -19.89 36.80
C ALA A 859 -8.87 -18.95 37.04
N ASN A 860 -9.00 -18.03 38.01
CA ASN A 860 -7.93 -17.09 38.35
C ASN A 860 -6.78 -17.78 39.08
N VAL A 861 -5.56 -17.64 38.56
CA VAL A 861 -4.32 -18.12 39.18
C VAL A 861 -3.91 -17.18 40.31
N LYS A 862 -3.47 -17.75 41.43
CA LYS A 862 -2.89 -16.99 42.54
C LYS A 862 -1.39 -17.26 42.63
N PHE A 863 -0.58 -16.26 42.29
CA PHE A 863 0.86 -16.28 42.51
C PHE A 863 1.16 -15.95 43.98
N ILE A 864 2.06 -16.71 44.61
CA ILE A 864 2.53 -16.43 45.98
C ILE A 864 3.35 -15.13 46.00
N ASP A 865 4.22 -14.96 45.02
CA ASP A 865 4.92 -13.70 44.73
C ASP A 865 4.99 -13.51 43.22
N SER A 866 4.22 -12.57 42.67
CA SER A 866 4.20 -12.28 41.24
C SER A 866 5.42 -11.48 40.75
N HIS A 867 6.31 -11.04 41.64
CA HIS A 867 7.47 -10.20 41.31
C HIS A 867 8.81 -10.93 41.50
N SER A 868 8.79 -12.24 41.75
CA SER A 868 9.98 -13.08 41.89
C SER A 868 10.26 -13.87 40.61
N LEU A 869 11.56 -14.12 40.33
CA LEU A 869 12.00 -15.05 39.27
C LEU A 869 11.44 -16.45 39.47
N ASN A 870 11.40 -16.90 40.73
CA ASN A 870 10.91 -18.20 41.13
C ASN A 870 9.73 -18.03 42.07
N THR A 871 8.58 -18.59 41.71
CA THR A 871 7.35 -18.43 42.47
C THR A 871 6.56 -19.72 42.51
N LYS A 872 5.66 -19.83 43.47
CA LYS A 872 4.61 -20.85 43.48
C LYS A 872 3.32 -20.23 43.00
N ALA A 873 2.54 -20.99 42.24
CA ALA A 873 1.25 -20.57 41.74
C ALA A 873 0.19 -21.62 42.13
N GLN A 874 -0.97 -21.14 42.57
CA GLN A 874 -2.13 -21.96 42.91
C GLN A 874 -3.15 -21.90 41.78
N PHE A 875 -3.62 -23.09 41.37
CA PHE A 875 -4.53 -23.29 40.26
C PHE A 875 -5.84 -23.88 40.80
N PRO A 876 -6.95 -23.13 40.82
CA PRO A 876 -8.13 -23.54 41.59
C PRO A 876 -8.87 -24.78 41.07
N VAL A 877 -8.75 -25.08 39.77
CA VAL A 877 -9.48 -26.17 39.11
C VAL A 877 -8.59 -26.90 38.09
N ILE A 878 -8.98 -28.13 37.76
CA ILE A 878 -8.42 -28.91 36.65
C ILE A 878 -8.60 -28.13 35.34
N GLY A 879 -7.58 -28.14 34.50
CA GLY A 879 -7.59 -27.50 33.18
C GLY A 879 -6.24 -26.91 32.79
N ASP A 880 -6.24 -26.25 31.64
CA ASP A 880 -5.06 -25.64 31.05
C ASP A 880 -5.01 -24.15 31.36
N TYR A 881 -3.85 -23.68 31.79
CA TYR A 881 -3.58 -22.28 32.09
C TYR A 881 -2.40 -21.80 31.27
N ARG A 882 -2.45 -20.57 30.77
CA ARG A 882 -1.29 -19.87 30.22
C ARG A 882 -0.87 -18.76 31.16
N VAL A 883 0.41 -18.70 31.45
CA VAL A 883 1.03 -17.68 32.31
C VAL A 883 2.25 -17.11 31.60
N GLN A 884 2.55 -15.85 31.89
CA GLN A 884 3.72 -15.18 31.33
C GLN A 884 4.45 -14.35 32.38
N LEU A 885 5.76 -14.22 32.22
CA LEU A 885 6.60 -13.34 33.01
C LEU A 885 7.06 -12.18 32.15
N LYS A 886 6.72 -10.96 32.57
CA LYS A 886 7.30 -9.73 32.01
C LYS A 886 8.57 -9.34 32.77
N ALA A 887 9.63 -9.02 32.02
CA ALA A 887 10.84 -8.39 32.52
C ALA A 887 10.98 -6.98 31.92
N ASP A 888 11.09 -5.95 32.75
CA ASP A 888 11.03 -4.53 32.35
C ASP A 888 12.16 -3.73 33.00
N ASN A 889 13.11 -3.21 32.21
CA ASN A 889 14.22 -2.39 32.72
C ASN A 889 13.87 -0.89 32.83
N GLY A 890 12.62 -0.51 32.57
CA GLY A 890 12.13 0.86 32.61
C GLY A 890 12.14 1.57 31.26
N LYS A 891 12.98 1.13 30.32
CA LYS A 891 13.03 1.64 28.94
C LYS A 891 12.49 0.62 27.95
N LEU A 892 12.94 -0.62 28.05
CA LEU A 892 12.59 -1.76 27.21
C LEU A 892 12.04 -2.90 28.09
N TRP A 893 11.28 -3.79 27.48
CA TRP A 893 10.73 -4.96 28.18
C TRP A 893 10.45 -6.10 27.21
N ARG A 894 10.42 -7.31 27.76
CA ARG A 894 10.05 -8.54 27.07
C ARG A 894 9.20 -9.42 27.97
N THR A 895 8.58 -10.40 27.36
CA THR A 895 7.80 -11.46 28.01
C THR A 895 8.28 -12.81 27.52
N ASP A 896 8.20 -13.81 28.39
CA ASP A 896 8.23 -15.21 27.99
C ASP A 896 7.08 -15.97 28.66
N ARG A 897 6.59 -17.02 27.99
CA ARG A 897 5.30 -17.66 28.26
C ARG A 897 5.46 -19.16 28.51
N THR A 898 4.63 -19.72 29.38
CA THR A 898 4.54 -21.16 29.61
C THR A 898 3.10 -21.58 29.93
N ALA A 899 2.82 -22.87 29.80
CA ALA A 899 1.54 -23.45 30.15
C ALA A 899 1.63 -24.32 31.40
N VAL A 900 0.55 -24.35 32.17
CA VAL A 900 0.37 -25.26 33.31
C VAL A 900 -0.89 -26.08 33.08
N HIS A 901 -0.72 -27.40 33.04
CA HIS A 901 -1.78 -28.37 32.84
C HIS A 901 -2.07 -29.07 34.18
N VAL A 902 -3.18 -28.69 34.79
CA VAL A 902 -3.70 -29.35 35.99
C VAL A 902 -4.54 -30.54 35.55
N ILE A 903 -4.02 -31.74 35.74
CA ILE A 903 -4.66 -33.01 35.36
C ILE A 903 -5.32 -33.68 36.58
N PRO A 904 -6.26 -34.63 36.39
CA PRO A 904 -6.84 -35.41 37.48
C PRO A 904 -5.77 -36.08 38.36
N LYS A 905 -6.04 -36.15 39.66
CA LYS A 905 -5.12 -36.73 40.65
C LYS A 905 -4.76 -38.18 40.29
N GLY A 906 -3.46 -38.49 40.29
CA GLY A 906 -2.93 -39.81 39.98
C GLY A 906 -2.66 -40.08 38.50
N ASP A 907 -3.14 -39.23 37.60
CA ASP A 907 -2.78 -39.30 36.18
C ASP A 907 -1.28 -39.05 36.00
N ARG A 908 -0.66 -39.73 35.03
CA ARG A 908 0.77 -39.61 34.76
C ARG A 908 1.04 -39.39 33.29
N THR A 909 1.90 -38.41 33.00
CA THR A 909 2.38 -38.11 31.65
C THR A 909 3.62 -38.95 31.37
N PHE A 910 3.71 -39.58 30.20
CA PHE A 910 4.91 -40.30 29.75
C PHE A 910 5.59 -39.57 28.60
N LYS A 911 4.79 -39.06 27.66
CA LYS A 911 5.25 -38.26 26.53
C LYS A 911 4.20 -37.23 26.19
N VAL A 912 4.65 -36.01 25.88
CA VAL A 912 3.81 -34.91 25.41
C VAL A 912 4.47 -34.30 24.19
N TRP A 913 3.63 -33.91 23.24
CA TRP A 913 3.97 -32.96 22.18
C TRP A 913 3.09 -31.73 22.37
N ASP A 914 3.70 -30.58 22.67
CA ASP A 914 3.03 -29.34 23.05
C ASP A 914 3.04 -28.26 21.96
N PHE A 915 3.90 -28.41 20.95
CA PHE A 915 4.06 -27.44 19.86
C PHE A 915 4.25 -25.98 20.33
N SER A 916 4.81 -25.81 21.54
CA SER A 916 5.02 -24.53 22.21
C SER A 916 6.08 -23.65 21.54
N LYS A 917 6.91 -24.24 20.67
CA LYS A 917 7.95 -23.55 19.91
C LYS A 917 7.55 -23.37 18.44
N ASN A 918 7.66 -22.14 17.94
CA ASN A 918 7.42 -21.82 16.54
C ASN A 918 8.24 -22.69 15.58
N LEU A 919 7.59 -23.19 14.53
CA LEU A 919 8.12 -24.05 13.46
C LEU A 919 8.68 -25.41 13.91
N ASP A 920 8.57 -25.75 15.19
CA ASP A 920 8.97 -27.06 15.71
C ASP A 920 7.76 -27.98 15.82
N SER A 921 7.55 -28.83 14.81
CA SER A 921 6.51 -29.87 14.84
C SER A 921 6.88 -31.05 15.76
N GLN A 922 8.01 -30.98 16.48
CA GLN A 922 8.49 -32.01 17.40
C GLN A 922 8.52 -33.41 16.75
N GLY A 923 8.89 -33.44 15.47
CA GLY A 923 9.04 -34.64 14.65
C GLY A 923 7.80 -35.05 13.85
N TRP A 924 6.61 -34.49 14.12
CA TRP A 924 5.41 -34.82 13.36
C TRP A 924 5.52 -34.35 11.90
N LYS A 925 4.88 -35.11 11.00
CA LYS A 925 4.80 -34.81 9.56
C LYS A 925 3.38 -35.01 9.03
N SER A 926 2.94 -34.17 8.11
CA SER A 926 1.67 -34.35 7.38
C SER A 926 1.74 -35.41 6.29
N GLU A 927 0.64 -36.12 6.08
CA GLU A 927 0.48 -37.17 5.08
C GLU A 927 -0.81 -36.96 4.29
N ASN A 928 -0.73 -37.03 2.95
CA ASN A 928 -1.89 -37.08 2.04
C ASN A 928 -3.00 -36.07 2.37
N THR A 929 -2.67 -34.83 2.71
CA THR A 929 -3.64 -33.83 3.16
C THR A 929 -4.58 -33.33 2.05
N GLY A 930 -4.24 -33.56 0.78
CA GLY A 930 -5.03 -33.12 -0.39
C GLY A 930 -4.98 -31.61 -0.66
N VAL A 931 -4.23 -30.85 0.14
CA VAL A 931 -3.90 -29.46 -0.15
C VAL A 931 -2.70 -29.39 -1.10
N GLU A 932 -2.78 -28.48 -2.06
CA GLU A 932 -1.79 -28.30 -3.11
C GLU A 932 -1.41 -26.83 -3.24
N TYR A 933 -0.26 -26.56 -3.86
CA TYR A 933 0.11 -25.21 -4.26
C TYR A 933 -0.91 -24.62 -5.24
N ARG A 934 -1.29 -23.36 -5.02
CA ARG A 934 -2.17 -22.60 -5.92
C ARG A 934 -1.53 -21.27 -6.30
N PHE A 935 -1.58 -20.95 -7.60
CA PHE A 935 -1.25 -19.64 -8.12
C PHE A 935 -2.53 -18.92 -8.51
N ILE A 936 -2.73 -17.72 -7.98
CA ILE A 936 -3.96 -16.93 -8.17
C ILE A 936 -3.56 -15.64 -8.91
N PRO A 937 -3.77 -15.59 -10.23
CA PRO A 937 -3.38 -14.43 -11.03
C PRO A 937 -4.24 -13.21 -10.71
N ASN A 938 -3.62 -12.04 -10.69
CA ASN A 938 -4.29 -10.74 -10.60
C ASN A 938 -4.15 -9.98 -11.94
N GLU A 939 -5.03 -9.01 -12.23
CA GLU A 939 -4.95 -8.17 -13.45
C GLU A 939 -3.56 -7.56 -13.64
N LYS A 940 -2.91 -7.19 -12.53
CA LYS A 940 -1.50 -6.79 -12.49
C LYS A 940 -0.70 -7.94 -11.90
N SER A 941 0.27 -8.46 -12.67
CA SER A 941 1.07 -9.63 -12.28
C SER A 941 1.73 -9.51 -10.90
N ILE A 942 2.21 -8.32 -10.53
CA ILE A 942 2.84 -8.03 -9.23
C ILE A 942 1.92 -8.26 -8.02
N TRP A 943 0.60 -8.27 -8.24
CA TRP A 943 -0.43 -8.49 -7.21
C TRP A 943 -1.02 -9.90 -7.25
N SER A 944 -0.44 -10.81 -8.05
CA SER A 944 -0.82 -12.23 -8.03
C SER A 944 -0.47 -12.84 -6.66
N SER A 945 -1.31 -13.74 -6.18
CA SER A 945 -1.12 -14.44 -4.91
C SER A 945 -0.61 -15.86 -5.14
N LYS A 946 0.13 -16.37 -4.15
CA LYS A 946 0.51 -17.78 -4.04
C LYS A 946 -0.04 -18.30 -2.72
N SER A 947 -0.49 -19.53 -2.74
CA SER A 947 -1.00 -20.24 -1.57
C SER A 947 -0.35 -21.61 -1.52
N TYR A 948 0.32 -21.93 -0.41
CA TYR A 948 0.98 -23.22 -0.19
C TYR A 948 0.19 -24.05 0.83
N PRO A 949 0.37 -25.39 0.88
CA PRO A 949 -0.13 -26.22 1.96
C PRO A 949 0.25 -25.65 3.34
N VAL A 950 -0.72 -25.58 4.27
CA VAL A 950 -0.46 -25.11 5.63
C VAL A 950 -0.31 -26.32 6.56
N TYR A 951 0.92 -26.52 7.02
CA TYR A 951 1.34 -27.46 8.05
C TYR A 951 2.47 -26.86 8.87
N MET A 952 2.19 -26.36 10.07
CA MET A 952 3.15 -25.55 10.82
C MET A 952 2.84 -25.52 12.32
N ALA A 953 3.88 -25.56 13.16
CA ALA A 953 3.76 -25.24 14.58
C ALA A 953 3.84 -23.72 14.78
N CYS A 954 2.86 -23.17 15.48
CA CYS A 954 2.65 -21.73 15.64
C CYS A 954 3.01 -21.21 17.04
N GLY A 955 3.77 -21.99 17.83
CA GLY A 955 4.25 -21.58 19.16
C GLY A 955 3.17 -21.59 20.23
N ASP A 956 2.24 -22.56 20.13
CA ASP A 956 1.09 -22.80 21.03
C ASP A 956 0.21 -23.96 20.49
N TYR A 957 0.29 -24.23 19.19
CA TYR A 957 -0.46 -25.30 18.52
C TYR A 957 0.15 -25.66 17.16
N LEU A 958 -0.16 -26.86 16.66
CA LEU A 958 0.12 -27.33 15.32
C LEU A 958 -1.11 -27.14 14.42
N VAL A 959 -0.98 -26.39 13.31
CA VAL A 959 -2.04 -26.27 12.30
C VAL A 959 -1.85 -27.28 11.17
N VAL A 960 -2.94 -27.96 10.81
CA VAL A 960 -2.99 -28.88 9.67
C VAL A 960 -4.20 -28.52 8.82
N THR A 961 -4.00 -28.33 7.52
CA THR A 961 -5.08 -28.09 6.54
C THR A 961 -5.32 -29.31 5.67
N MET A 962 -6.59 -29.58 5.36
CA MET A 962 -7.04 -30.72 4.57
C MET A 962 -8.00 -30.28 3.49
N ASN A 963 -7.90 -30.89 2.31
CA ASN A 963 -8.79 -30.59 1.19
C ASN A 963 -9.16 -31.87 0.45
N ASN A 964 -10.40 -32.32 0.63
CA ASN A 964 -11.00 -33.47 -0.03
C ASN A 964 -10.11 -34.73 0.00
N SER A 965 -9.61 -35.11 1.18
CA SER A 965 -8.76 -36.29 1.33
C SER A 965 -9.29 -37.29 2.34
N SER A 966 -9.43 -38.55 1.92
CA SER A 966 -9.78 -39.68 2.79
C SER A 966 -8.58 -40.31 3.51
N GLN A 967 -7.37 -39.92 3.15
CA GLN A 967 -6.12 -40.50 3.66
C GLN A 967 -5.30 -39.50 4.48
N ALA A 968 -5.86 -38.30 4.72
CA ALA A 968 -5.18 -37.26 5.46
C ALA A 968 -4.82 -37.72 6.88
N GLY A 969 -3.58 -37.45 7.27
CA GLY A 969 -3.11 -37.72 8.62
C GLY A 969 -1.82 -37.00 8.96
N ILE A 970 -1.37 -37.20 10.19
CA ILE A 970 -0.03 -36.83 10.65
C ILE A 970 0.61 -38.04 11.33
N SER A 971 1.93 -38.18 11.24
CA SER A 971 2.68 -39.26 11.88
C SER A 971 3.95 -38.78 12.56
N THR A 972 4.37 -39.49 13.59
CA THR A 972 5.68 -39.30 14.23
C THR A 972 6.80 -39.94 13.38
N PRO A 973 8.08 -39.63 13.65
CA PRO A 973 9.19 -40.34 13.02
C PRO A 973 9.18 -41.84 13.35
N ASP A 974 9.79 -42.65 12.48
CA ASP A 974 9.95 -44.09 12.69
C ASP A 974 11.15 -44.35 13.63
N GLU A 975 10.90 -44.46 14.93
CA GLU A 975 11.94 -44.57 15.96
C GLU A 975 11.82 -45.86 16.77
N VAL A 976 12.96 -46.47 17.15
CA VAL A 976 12.96 -47.72 17.95
C VAL A 976 12.21 -47.59 19.28
N SER A 977 12.04 -46.37 19.81
CA SER A 977 11.12 -46.09 20.90
C SER A 977 10.80 -44.61 20.96
N LEU A 978 9.51 -44.25 21.02
CA LEU A 978 9.10 -42.86 21.33
C LEU A 978 9.31 -42.48 22.81
N GLY A 979 10.19 -43.17 23.53
CA GLY A 979 10.41 -43.02 24.98
C GLY A 979 9.36 -43.70 25.86
N VAL A 980 8.53 -44.58 25.28
CA VAL A 980 7.43 -45.26 25.97
C VAL A 980 7.77 -46.74 26.18
N THR A 981 8.47 -47.06 27.28
CA THR A 981 8.83 -48.45 27.61
C THR A 981 7.72 -49.11 28.44
N CYS A 982 7.03 -50.10 27.87
CA CYS A 982 5.91 -50.79 28.52
C CYS A 982 6.37 -52.01 29.35
N SER A 983 7.27 -51.81 30.32
CA SER A 983 7.57 -52.80 31.34
C SER A 983 6.97 -52.34 32.67
N ASP A 984 5.84 -52.95 33.04
CA ASP A 984 5.07 -52.79 34.29
C ASP A 984 4.33 -51.47 34.61
N SER A 985 4.40 -50.45 33.74
CA SER A 985 3.49 -49.28 33.76
C SER A 985 2.96 -48.98 32.35
N ARG A 986 1.84 -49.61 31.97
CA ARG A 986 1.31 -49.56 30.59
C ARG A 986 0.58 -48.23 30.31
N VAL A 987 0.86 -47.61 29.17
CA VAL A 987 0.01 -46.55 28.60
C VAL A 987 -1.40 -47.12 28.44
N ASN A 988 -2.40 -46.41 28.95
CA ASN A 988 -3.80 -46.79 28.79
C ASN A 988 -4.65 -45.66 28.20
N ALA A 989 -4.05 -44.49 27.93
CA ALA A 989 -4.77 -43.35 27.39
C ALA A 989 -3.87 -42.42 26.56
N MET A 990 -4.50 -41.81 25.58
CA MET A 990 -4.01 -40.66 24.83
C MET A 990 -5.01 -39.52 25.00
N ARG A 991 -4.51 -38.29 25.17
CA ARG A 991 -5.33 -37.08 25.19
C ARG A 991 -4.87 -36.16 24.08
N ILE A 992 -5.81 -35.62 23.33
CA ILE A 992 -5.52 -34.65 22.26
C ILE A 992 -6.37 -33.43 22.54
N LYS A 993 -5.73 -32.29 22.74
CA LYS A 993 -6.44 -31.01 22.77
C LYS A 993 -6.39 -30.41 21.37
N MET A 994 -7.55 -30.21 20.76
CA MET A 994 -7.62 -29.67 19.41
C MET A 994 -8.95 -28.98 19.10
N GLN A 995 -8.90 -28.02 18.16
CA GLN A 995 -10.04 -27.50 17.41
C GLN A 995 -10.20 -28.31 16.11
N ASN A 996 -11.35 -28.97 15.94
CA ASN A 996 -11.66 -29.72 14.71
C ASN A 996 -12.62 -28.94 13.81
N HIS A 997 -12.08 -27.98 13.05
CA HIS A 997 -12.84 -27.24 12.05
C HIS A 997 -12.84 -27.95 10.68
N THR A 998 -13.01 -29.28 10.71
CA THR A 998 -13.17 -30.12 9.53
C THR A 998 -14.55 -30.74 9.49
N ASN A 999 -14.98 -31.21 8.32
CA ASN A 999 -16.22 -31.98 8.16
C ASN A 999 -16.16 -33.39 8.80
N SER A 1000 -15.03 -33.82 9.38
CA SER A 1000 -14.90 -35.14 9.97
C SER A 1000 -15.57 -35.20 11.34
N GLY A 1001 -16.49 -36.15 11.51
CA GLY A 1001 -17.08 -36.51 12.82
C GLY A 1001 -16.34 -37.66 13.51
N ARG A 1002 -15.30 -38.23 12.89
CA ARG A 1002 -14.62 -39.42 13.41
C ARG A 1002 -13.18 -39.55 12.94
N MET A 1003 -12.27 -39.70 13.89
CA MET A 1003 -10.83 -39.80 13.66
C MET A 1003 -10.26 -41.11 14.20
N ARG A 1004 -9.01 -41.44 13.84
CA ARG A 1004 -8.38 -42.69 14.26
C ARG A 1004 -6.91 -42.50 14.60
N ILE A 1005 -6.50 -43.06 15.74
CA ILE A 1005 -5.10 -43.22 16.12
C ILE A 1005 -4.64 -44.62 15.73
N TRP A 1006 -3.45 -44.69 15.14
CA TRP A 1006 -2.74 -45.92 14.83
C TRP A 1006 -1.38 -45.92 15.54
N TRP A 1007 -0.89 -47.11 15.88
CA TRP A 1007 0.46 -47.29 16.40
C TRP A 1007 1.16 -48.50 15.78
N GLN A 1008 2.48 -48.42 15.70
CA GLN A 1008 3.36 -49.53 15.37
C GLN A 1008 4.17 -49.94 16.60
N LEU A 1009 4.45 -51.24 16.72
CA LEU A 1009 5.27 -51.82 17.79
C LEU A 1009 6.60 -52.30 17.19
N ASN A 1010 7.64 -52.39 18.03
CA ASN A 1010 8.99 -52.79 17.61
C ASN A 1010 9.08 -54.14 16.88
N GLU A 1011 8.17 -55.07 17.16
CA GLU A 1011 8.18 -56.43 16.60
C GLU A 1011 7.24 -56.61 15.38
N SER A 1012 6.57 -55.55 14.92
CA SER A 1012 5.59 -55.63 13.84
C SER A 1012 6.17 -55.24 12.49
N ALA A 1013 5.78 -55.92 11.40
CA ALA A 1013 6.03 -55.45 10.04
C ALA A 1013 5.44 -54.03 9.84
N PRO A 1014 6.03 -53.17 8.97
CA PRO A 1014 5.78 -51.72 8.92
C PRO A 1014 4.39 -51.28 8.39
N ALA A 1015 3.38 -52.15 8.41
CA ALA A 1015 2.04 -51.86 7.89
C ALA A 1015 1.07 -51.45 9.02
N TRP A 1016 0.38 -50.32 8.85
CA TRP A 1016 -0.72 -49.88 9.71
C TRP A 1016 -1.83 -50.94 9.75
N SER A 1017 -2.19 -51.42 10.95
CA SER A 1017 -3.17 -52.50 11.14
C SER A 1017 -4.32 -52.09 12.04
N LYS A 1018 -5.55 -52.52 11.71
CA LYS A 1018 -6.74 -52.25 12.54
C LYS A 1018 -6.60 -52.78 13.98
N ARG A 1019 -5.82 -53.84 14.19
CA ARG A 1019 -5.53 -54.40 15.53
C ARG A 1019 -4.81 -53.39 16.43
N ASN A 1020 -3.96 -52.53 15.84
CA ASN A 1020 -3.16 -51.53 16.54
C ASN A 1020 -3.71 -50.13 16.23
N SER A 1021 -5.01 -49.95 16.43
CA SER A 1021 -5.66 -48.66 16.23
C SER A 1021 -6.92 -48.49 17.08
N VAL A 1022 -7.29 -47.25 17.38
CA VAL A 1022 -8.56 -46.89 18.03
C VAL A 1022 -9.18 -45.74 17.23
N ALA A 1023 -10.45 -45.90 16.84
CA ALA A 1023 -11.26 -44.79 16.34
C ALA A 1023 -11.98 -44.11 17.49
N PHE A 1024 -12.18 -42.81 17.37
CA PHE A 1024 -12.85 -41.98 18.35
C PHE A 1024 -13.68 -40.91 17.65
N ASP A 1025 -14.76 -40.52 18.31
CA ASP A 1025 -15.70 -39.53 17.76
C ASP A 1025 -15.19 -38.12 18.08
N VAL A 1026 -15.41 -37.21 17.13
CA VAL A 1026 -15.04 -35.80 17.24
C VAL A 1026 -16.19 -34.93 16.76
N TYR A 1027 -16.24 -33.68 17.21
CA TYR A 1027 -17.24 -32.74 16.72
C TYR A 1027 -16.76 -32.17 15.38
N ALA A 1028 -17.56 -32.34 14.33
CA ALA A 1028 -17.28 -31.74 13.02
C ALA A 1028 -17.62 -30.25 13.03
N MET A 1029 -16.85 -29.46 12.29
CA MET A 1029 -16.99 -28.00 12.18
C MET A 1029 -17.03 -27.31 13.54
N ASP A 1030 -16.24 -27.80 14.49
CA ASP A 1030 -16.22 -27.31 15.85
C ASP A 1030 -15.40 -26.03 15.96
N SER A 1031 -16.00 -25.00 16.56
CA SER A 1031 -15.34 -23.72 16.85
C SER A 1031 -14.59 -23.73 18.19
N ASP A 1032 -14.87 -24.71 19.04
CA ASP A 1032 -14.25 -24.82 20.37
C ASP A 1032 -12.99 -25.71 20.35
N ASP A 1033 -12.04 -25.38 21.23
CA ASP A 1033 -10.92 -26.26 21.55
C ASP A 1033 -11.41 -27.32 22.56
N ARG A 1034 -11.25 -28.61 22.24
CA ARG A 1034 -11.69 -29.72 23.10
C ARG A 1034 -10.57 -30.68 23.41
N VAL A 1035 -10.64 -31.28 24.61
CA VAL A 1035 -9.80 -32.41 25.00
C VAL A 1035 -10.53 -33.71 24.66
N TYR A 1036 -9.95 -34.49 23.77
CA TYR A 1036 -10.41 -35.82 23.41
C TYR A 1036 -9.59 -36.86 24.15
N GLU A 1037 -10.24 -37.65 25.00
CA GLU A 1037 -9.61 -38.73 25.74
C GLU A 1037 -9.87 -40.08 25.06
N ILE A 1038 -8.79 -40.76 24.70
CA ILE A 1038 -8.81 -41.97 23.88
C ILE A 1038 -8.20 -43.09 24.70
N LYS A 1039 -9.06 -44.00 25.17
CA LYS A 1039 -8.61 -45.21 25.89
C LYS A 1039 -7.83 -46.10 24.94
N MET A 1040 -6.60 -46.42 25.31
CA MET A 1040 -5.73 -47.31 24.56
C MET A 1040 -5.74 -48.70 25.20
N PRO A 1041 -5.85 -49.79 24.41
CA PRO A 1041 -5.61 -51.12 24.94
C PRO A 1041 -4.15 -51.24 25.41
N PRO A 1042 -3.83 -52.19 26.30
CA PRO A 1042 -2.46 -52.47 26.67
C PRO A 1042 -1.59 -52.70 25.42
N CYS A 1043 -0.69 -51.76 25.14
CA CYS A 1043 0.22 -51.81 23.99
C CYS A 1043 1.66 -52.05 24.48
N GLY A 1044 2.48 -52.66 23.62
CA GLY A 1044 3.92 -52.81 23.88
C GLY A 1044 4.67 -51.50 23.66
N GLN A 1045 5.98 -51.57 23.50
CA GLN A 1045 6.80 -50.39 23.17
C GLN A 1045 6.37 -49.80 21.81
N ILE A 1046 5.85 -48.57 21.85
CA ILE A 1046 5.39 -47.86 20.66
C ILE A 1046 6.60 -47.30 19.91
N LYS A 1047 6.69 -47.70 18.65
CA LYS A 1047 7.71 -47.29 17.67
C LYS A 1047 7.30 -46.00 16.94
N GLN A 1048 6.03 -45.94 16.53
CA GLN A 1048 5.49 -44.86 15.72
C GLN A 1048 4.00 -44.67 15.96
N LEU A 1049 3.52 -43.43 15.85
CA LEU A 1049 2.10 -43.05 15.92
C LEU A 1049 1.64 -42.39 14.63
N ARG A 1050 0.34 -42.53 14.34
CA ARG A 1050 -0.35 -41.80 13.28
C ARG A 1050 -1.74 -41.38 13.73
N LEU A 1051 -2.08 -40.11 13.55
CA LEU A 1051 -3.45 -39.60 13.63
C LEU A 1051 -4.00 -39.48 12.21
N SER A 1052 -5.04 -40.24 11.90
CA SER A 1052 -5.83 -40.08 10.68
C SER A 1052 -7.05 -39.22 10.96
N PHE A 1053 -7.24 -38.18 10.14
CA PHE A 1053 -8.38 -37.26 10.26
C PHE A 1053 -9.69 -37.88 9.76
N SER A 1054 -9.64 -39.08 9.17
CA SER A 1054 -10.79 -39.90 8.80
C SER A 1054 -10.63 -41.30 9.39
N ALA A 1055 -11.60 -41.75 10.19
CA ALA A 1055 -11.64 -43.11 10.72
C ALA A 1055 -12.20 -44.13 9.71
N ASP A 1056 -13.10 -43.66 8.85
CA ASP A 1056 -13.98 -44.49 8.03
C ASP A 1056 -13.68 -44.37 6.52
N GLY A 1057 -12.71 -43.54 6.13
CA GLY A 1057 -12.30 -43.35 4.73
C GLY A 1057 -13.13 -42.30 3.99
N GLU A 1058 -13.99 -41.56 4.69
CA GLU A 1058 -14.66 -40.36 4.16
C GLU A 1058 -13.65 -39.24 3.90
N CYS A 1059 -13.89 -38.45 2.85
CA CYS A 1059 -13.03 -37.33 2.49
C CYS A 1059 -13.17 -36.17 3.50
N VAL A 1060 -12.03 -35.66 3.95
CA VAL A 1060 -11.93 -34.58 4.93
C VAL A 1060 -11.50 -33.27 4.26
N THR A 1061 -12.17 -32.19 4.62
CA THR A 1061 -11.85 -30.81 4.24
C THR A 1061 -11.97 -29.89 5.46
N GLY A 1062 -11.06 -28.95 5.60
CA GLY A 1062 -11.05 -27.93 6.64
C GLY A 1062 -9.69 -27.80 7.32
N THR A 1063 -9.68 -27.31 8.56
CA THR A 1063 -8.47 -27.15 9.37
C THR A 1063 -8.61 -27.84 10.72
N CYS A 1064 -7.52 -28.45 11.19
CA CYS A 1064 -7.39 -28.94 12.55
C CYS A 1064 -6.23 -28.18 13.23
N ARG A 1065 -6.48 -27.64 14.42
CA ARG A 1065 -5.47 -26.98 15.26
C ARG A 1065 -5.27 -27.82 16.51
N ILE A 1066 -4.07 -28.37 16.70
CA ILE A 1066 -3.75 -29.31 17.77
C ILE A 1066 -2.85 -28.59 18.77
N ASP A 1067 -3.39 -28.26 19.95
CA ASP A 1067 -2.65 -27.62 21.03
C ASP A 1067 -1.61 -28.58 21.58
N TYR A 1068 -2.03 -29.79 21.96
CA TYR A 1068 -1.10 -30.82 22.42
C TYR A 1068 -1.58 -32.24 22.15
N ILE A 1069 -0.63 -33.16 22.14
CA ILE A 1069 -0.84 -34.61 22.14
C ILE A 1069 -0.14 -35.19 23.37
N TRP A 1070 -0.91 -35.80 24.26
CA TRP A 1070 -0.47 -36.37 25.52
C TRP A 1070 -0.64 -37.89 25.51
N LEU A 1071 0.38 -38.61 25.97
CA LEU A 1071 0.36 -40.05 26.20
C LEU A 1071 0.69 -40.35 27.64
N GLY A 1072 -0.15 -41.16 28.28
CA GLY A 1072 -0.02 -41.37 29.71
C GLY A 1072 -0.84 -42.50 30.28
N LYS A 1073 -0.94 -42.46 31.60
CA LYS A 1073 -1.76 -43.36 32.40
C LYS A 1073 -2.86 -42.55 33.08
N MET A 1074 -4.12 -42.98 32.88
CA MET A 1074 -5.24 -42.54 33.69
C MET A 1074 -5.30 -43.32 35.00
N PHE A 1075 -5.50 -42.61 36.11
CA PHE A 1075 -5.82 -43.22 37.39
C PHE A 1075 -7.33 -43.43 37.48
N CYS A 1076 -7.78 -44.66 37.27
CA CYS A 1076 -9.11 -45.07 37.72
C CYS A 1076 -8.96 -45.62 39.14
N GLU A 1077 -9.72 -45.11 40.11
CA GLU A 1077 -10.00 -45.88 41.32
C GLU A 1077 -10.56 -47.22 40.85
N VAL A 1078 -9.86 -48.29 41.21
CA VAL A 1078 -10.29 -49.65 40.87
C VAL A 1078 -11.59 -49.89 41.61
N ASP A 1079 -12.67 -50.05 40.86
CA ASP A 1079 -13.89 -50.67 41.35
C ASP A 1079 -13.54 -52.13 41.65
N ASP A 1080 -13.14 -52.38 42.90
CA ASP A 1080 -12.74 -53.69 43.38
C ASP A 1080 -14.01 -54.52 43.59
N SER A 1081 -14.56 -55.05 42.50
CA SER A 1081 -15.66 -56.01 42.52
C SER A 1081 -15.21 -57.40 43.01
N SER A 1082 -14.31 -57.44 44.00
CA SER A 1082 -13.81 -58.66 44.64
C SER A 1082 -14.23 -58.80 46.11
N LEU A 1083 -15.23 -58.04 46.57
CA LEU A 1083 -15.92 -58.28 47.85
C LEU A 1083 -17.36 -58.75 47.61
N ASP A 1084 -17.49 -60.02 47.23
CA ASP A 1084 -18.70 -60.80 47.49
C ASP A 1084 -18.79 -61.04 49.00
N VAL A 1085 -19.39 -60.08 49.72
CA VAL A 1085 -19.86 -60.29 51.09
C VAL A 1085 -21.37 -60.52 51.02
N SER A 1086 -21.75 -61.69 50.50
CA SER A 1086 -23.10 -62.24 50.64
C SER A 1086 -23.15 -63.32 51.72
N ALA A 1087 -22.87 -62.96 52.98
CA ALA A 1087 -23.32 -63.78 54.12
C ALA A 1087 -23.40 -62.98 55.43
N LYS A 1088 -24.62 -62.93 55.97
CA LYS A 1088 -25.05 -62.56 57.33
C LYS A 1088 -25.39 -61.09 57.60
N LEU A 1089 -26.66 -60.76 57.38
CA LEU A 1089 -27.47 -59.97 58.32
C LEU A 1089 -28.88 -60.60 58.37
N ASN A 1090 -29.06 -61.53 59.32
CA ASN A 1090 -30.29 -61.66 60.09
C ASN A 1090 -29.97 -61.11 61.48
N ASP A 1091 -30.94 -60.39 62.03
CA ASP A 1091 -30.99 -59.62 63.29
C ASP A 1091 -30.61 -58.14 63.20
#